data_AF-A0A9X3F7K8-F1
#
_entry.id   AF-A0A9X3F7K8-F1
#
_cell.length_a   1.000
_cell.length_b   1.000
_cell.length_c   1.000
_cell.angle_alpha   90.00
_cell.angle_beta   90.00
_cell.angle_gamma   90.00
#
_symmetry.space_group_name_H-M   'P 1'
#
loop_
_entity.id
_entity.type
_entity.pdbx_description
1 polymer ?
#
loop_
_entity_poly.entity_id
_entity_poly.type
_entity_poly.pdbx_seq_one_letter_code
_entity_poly.pdbx_strand_id
1 'polypeptide(L)'
;MVEKNFVYILMVLLLSLFACKQQSTFSIVSTTVDNMEEATGVNPESFLFSWKMQSSERGVKQSAYQIQVSKNIDFSEENLIWDSGIIQDEKSILVEYKGTKPEPGQTYFWKVKSTDNFGSESAWSEVNQFTTGLFSEQEWAGAKWIAFDKLAPENRLVPGIHLPGKSYSGKDLGFHKLPLFRKEFQLKKEVKQALVFVSGLGHYEMIINGEKVGSRFLAPGWTHYDKTVLYNTYDVTDMLESDKNAIGVTLGNGFFIVPNNRYRKVMTAYGNPMMILKMQLEYSDGSSEIIVSDESWHTTPGPLTYSSIYAGETYNATLEQKGWDMPEFDDSNWQNVLVVDSPCEELHPEKDYPVELIETIPLKSIAQIEDMENSYLYDYGQNASGTFELSVKGNRGDSITITPAELLDENGHASQQATGRSHYYTYVLKDDGVETWQPKFTYYGFRYIQVDGGTPSSEEQIEGVPEIVELKMIHNRNASPEVGEFSTSFELFNRIDTLIKWAIKSNFQSVLTDCPHREKLGWLEQAFLMGEGVHFNYDVYGLYVKIVDDMMAAQTADGLVPDIAPEYVEFWQDFRDSPEWGSAAVIVPWLIYKWYGDIEPMKKAWPMMEKYVQYLKGKSENNIIDYGLGDWFDMGPERPGYAQLTPKALTATAIYFYDVKLMSEIASIIGKDSDIGKYSNWSDEIKTAFNTKFFDQETKVYSTGSQTAISMPLVVGLVDEENREVVVQTLVESISNSKYELTAGDVGFNYLVKALDSNGQSELLYKMNARDDVPGYGYQLKKGATALTESWPALEVVSNNHLMLGHLMEWFYKGLGGISQTEESLAYKFVKIEPKVVGGIESAKAKYESPYGTILSSWKDSEELFSLAVEIPVNCTAEVIIPAVSIQNVTESGAPVSTAGFNVEQLNGKVSLEVESGKYKFVVQK
;
A
#
# COMPACT_ATOMS: atom_id res chain seq x y z
N MET A 1 67.66 19.12 28.41
CA MET A 1 66.19 19.03 28.56
C MET A 1 65.44 19.18 27.23
N VAL A 2 66.13 19.25 26.07
CA VAL A 2 65.52 19.49 24.75
C VAL A 2 65.49 18.22 23.87
N GLU A 3 66.36 17.23 24.11
CA GLU A 3 66.38 15.98 23.32
C GLU A 3 65.36 14.92 23.78
N LYS A 4 64.87 14.95 25.03
CA LYS A 4 63.88 13.99 25.52
C LYS A 4 62.43 14.29 25.09
N ASN A 5 62.13 15.55 24.75
CA ASN A 5 60.79 15.94 24.30
C ASN A 5 60.55 15.70 22.81
N PHE A 6 61.61 15.60 22.00
CA PHE A 6 61.47 15.35 20.56
C PHE A 6 61.09 13.88 20.28
N VAL A 7 61.61 12.94 21.08
CA VAL A 7 61.27 11.50 20.95
C VAL A 7 59.83 11.23 21.40
N TYR A 8 59.34 11.89 22.45
CA TYR A 8 57.94 11.76 22.90
C TYR A 8 56.94 12.35 21.91
N ILE A 9 57.25 13.49 21.27
CA ILE A 9 56.37 14.09 20.25
C ILE A 9 56.37 13.25 18.97
N LEU A 10 57.50 12.67 18.55
CA LEU A 10 57.55 11.77 17.40
C LEU A 10 56.80 10.45 17.68
N MET A 11 56.86 9.93 18.91
CA MET A 11 56.19 8.68 19.30
C MET A 11 54.68 8.86 19.45
N VAL A 12 54.20 10.04 19.88
CA VAL A 12 52.77 10.39 19.89
C VAL A 12 52.25 10.66 18.47
N LEU A 13 53.04 11.27 17.58
CA LEU A 13 52.68 11.42 16.16
C LEU A 13 52.66 10.09 15.38
N LEU A 14 53.57 9.15 15.71
CA LEU A 14 53.57 7.79 15.15
C LEU A 14 52.46 6.90 15.72
N LEU A 15 52.02 7.13 16.97
CA LEU A 15 50.87 6.43 17.55
C LEU A 15 49.52 7.01 17.08
N SER A 16 49.45 8.29 16.68
CA SER A 16 48.27 8.85 16.02
C SER A 16 48.14 8.48 14.54
N LEU A 17 49.21 7.96 13.90
CA LEU A 17 49.18 7.45 12.53
C LEU A 17 48.73 5.97 12.43
N PHE A 18 48.57 5.27 13.56
CA PHE A 18 48.06 3.89 13.62
C PHE A 18 46.64 3.77 14.22
N ALA A 19 45.93 4.89 14.38
CA ALA A 19 44.54 4.92 14.83
C ALA A 19 43.60 5.62 13.83
N CYS A 20 43.97 5.68 12.55
CA CYS A 20 42.94 5.63 11.51
C CYS A 20 42.39 4.20 11.55
N LYS A 21 41.32 3.95 12.32
CA LYS A 21 40.43 2.84 11.99
C LYS A 21 40.09 3.06 10.52
N GLN A 22 40.62 2.22 9.65
CA GLN A 22 40.21 2.15 8.26
C GLN A 22 38.71 1.92 8.33
N GLN A 23 37.92 2.97 8.05
CA GLN A 23 36.48 2.86 8.06
C GLN A 23 36.16 1.77 7.05
N SER A 24 35.52 0.69 7.51
CA SER A 24 35.18 -0.44 6.63
C SER A 24 34.44 0.14 5.44
N THR A 25 34.98 -0.07 4.24
CA THR A 25 34.38 0.43 3.01
C THR A 25 33.10 -0.33 2.69
N PHE A 26 32.86 -1.49 3.32
CA PHE A 26 31.71 -2.37 3.16
C PHE A 26 30.95 -2.54 4.49
N SER A 27 29.63 -2.38 4.48
CA SER A 27 28.78 -2.49 5.67
C SER A 27 27.34 -2.91 5.35
N ILE A 28 26.66 -3.48 6.35
CA ILE A 28 25.23 -3.78 6.32
C ILE A 28 24.48 -2.57 6.88
N VAL A 29 23.42 -2.14 6.20
CA VAL A 29 22.72 -0.87 6.51
C VAL A 29 21.25 -1.01 6.89
N SER A 30 20.62 -2.12 6.52
CA SER A 30 19.25 -2.44 6.89
C SER A 30 19.12 -3.95 6.91
N THR A 31 18.30 -4.44 7.83
CA THR A 31 18.08 -5.87 8.07
C THR A 31 16.60 -6.07 8.36
N THR A 32 15.98 -7.06 7.74
CA THR A 32 14.54 -7.33 7.90
C THR A 32 14.26 -8.81 8.11
N VAL A 33 13.14 -9.10 8.78
CA VAL A 33 12.49 -10.41 8.84
C VAL A 33 11.14 -10.30 8.15
N ASP A 34 10.84 -11.21 7.22
CA ASP A 34 9.62 -11.18 6.40
C ASP A 34 9.37 -9.80 5.74
N ASN A 35 10.46 -9.15 5.31
CA ASN A 35 10.50 -7.79 4.73
C ASN A 35 10.07 -6.64 5.67
N MET A 36 10.11 -6.84 6.99
CA MET A 36 9.93 -5.79 7.99
C MET A 36 11.13 -5.65 8.92
N GLU A 37 11.49 -4.42 9.30
CA GLU A 37 12.62 -4.18 10.22
C GLU A 37 12.30 -4.72 11.63
N GLU A 38 11.18 -4.31 12.23
CA GLU A 38 10.72 -4.84 13.52
C GLU A 38 9.49 -5.73 13.34
N ALA A 39 9.70 -6.90 12.73
CA ALA A 39 8.61 -7.80 12.36
C ALA A 39 7.87 -8.34 13.60
N THR A 40 6.53 -8.25 13.59
CA THR A 40 5.67 -8.88 14.58
C THR A 40 4.75 -9.89 13.93
N GLY A 41 4.28 -10.89 14.68
CA GLY A 41 3.46 -11.94 14.11
C GLY A 41 4.23 -12.90 13.19
N VAL A 42 5.56 -13.00 13.37
CA VAL A 42 6.41 -13.87 12.56
C VAL A 42 6.01 -15.33 12.78
N ASN A 43 5.91 -16.10 11.68
CA ASN A 43 5.57 -17.52 11.77
C ASN A 43 6.77 -18.32 12.27
N PRO A 44 6.71 -18.99 13.44
CA PRO A 44 7.85 -19.75 13.96
C PRO A 44 8.31 -20.91 13.07
N GLU A 45 7.44 -21.39 12.17
CA GLU A 45 7.75 -22.52 11.27
C GLU A 45 8.53 -22.10 10.03
N SER A 46 8.36 -20.87 9.56
CA SER A 46 9.00 -20.39 8.33
C SER A 46 8.96 -18.88 8.26
N PHE A 47 10.15 -18.28 8.20
CA PHE A 47 10.37 -16.84 8.04
C PHE A 47 11.71 -16.58 7.38
N LEU A 48 11.86 -15.38 6.82
CA LEU A 48 12.91 -15.04 5.88
C LEU A 48 13.70 -13.80 6.34
N PHE A 49 15.03 -13.89 6.35
CA PHE A 49 15.92 -12.76 6.60
C PHE A 49 16.36 -12.08 5.31
N SER A 50 16.42 -10.76 5.32
CA SER A 50 17.05 -9.97 4.25
C SER A 50 17.96 -8.91 4.84
N TRP A 51 19.00 -8.51 4.10
CA TRP A 51 19.88 -7.41 4.48
C TRP A 51 20.38 -6.64 3.26
N LYS A 52 20.38 -5.32 3.40
CA LYS A 52 20.93 -4.38 2.42
C LYS A 52 22.36 -4.03 2.78
N MET A 53 23.20 -3.88 1.76
CA MET A 53 24.63 -3.60 1.92
C MET A 53 25.02 -2.34 1.17
N GLN A 54 26.01 -1.63 1.69
CA GLN A 54 26.60 -0.47 1.02
C GLN A 54 28.12 -0.64 0.92
N SER A 55 28.69 -0.07 -0.15
CA SER A 55 30.13 0.10 -0.26
C SER A 55 30.53 1.41 -0.95
N SER A 56 31.69 1.95 -0.58
CA SER A 56 32.34 3.02 -1.33
C SER A 56 33.10 2.53 -2.56
N GLU A 57 33.40 1.24 -2.62
CA GLU A 57 34.07 0.59 -3.76
C GLU A 57 33.04 0.15 -4.82
N ARG A 58 33.48 0.05 -6.08
CA ARG A 58 32.68 -0.50 -7.19
C ARG A 58 32.86 -2.01 -7.29
N GLY A 59 31.89 -2.70 -7.88
CA GLY A 59 31.99 -4.14 -8.17
C GLY A 59 31.93 -5.04 -6.94
N VAL A 60 31.41 -4.52 -5.83
CA VAL A 60 31.24 -5.26 -4.58
C VAL A 60 30.04 -6.18 -4.70
N LYS A 61 30.28 -7.46 -4.42
CA LYS A 61 29.30 -8.54 -4.33
C LYS A 61 29.53 -9.30 -3.04
N GLN A 62 28.47 -9.79 -2.42
CA GLN A 62 28.61 -10.69 -1.29
C GLN A 62 29.12 -12.05 -1.78
N SER A 63 30.08 -12.65 -1.07
CA SER A 63 30.52 -14.02 -1.29
C SER A 63 30.13 -14.97 -0.15
N ALA A 64 29.91 -14.45 1.06
CA ALA A 64 29.52 -15.25 2.21
C ALA A 64 28.77 -14.42 3.26
N TYR A 65 28.01 -15.08 4.13
CA TYR A 65 27.35 -14.46 5.29
C TYR A 65 27.37 -15.37 6.52
N GLN A 66 27.10 -14.78 7.69
CA GLN A 66 26.80 -15.49 8.93
C GLN A 66 25.67 -14.79 9.67
N ILE A 67 24.64 -15.55 10.07
CA ILE A 67 23.50 -15.08 10.86
C ILE A 67 23.56 -15.72 12.25
N GLN A 68 23.27 -14.94 13.27
CA GLN A 68 23.03 -15.43 14.63
C GLN A 68 21.65 -14.98 15.12
N VAL A 69 20.94 -15.87 15.80
CA VAL A 69 19.65 -15.60 16.45
C VAL A 69 19.71 -16.07 17.90
N SER A 70 19.28 -15.20 18.81
CA SER A 70 19.34 -15.37 20.26
C SER A 70 17.98 -15.10 20.92
N LYS A 71 17.76 -15.71 22.09
CA LYS A 71 16.59 -15.48 22.96
C LYS A 71 16.60 -14.09 23.63
N ASN A 72 17.75 -13.43 23.67
CA ASN A 72 17.92 -12.12 24.27
C ASN A 72 19.08 -11.36 23.58
N ILE A 73 19.39 -10.15 24.04
CA ILE A 73 20.45 -9.30 23.48
C ILE A 73 21.87 -9.86 23.65
N ASP A 74 22.05 -10.88 24.50
CA ASP A 74 23.32 -11.60 24.66
C ASP A 74 23.41 -12.78 23.68
N PHE A 75 24.47 -12.80 22.87
CA PHE A 75 24.72 -13.82 21.83
C PHE A 75 25.72 -14.89 22.31
N SER A 76 25.70 -15.21 23.61
CA SER A 76 26.43 -16.33 24.18
C SER A 76 25.83 -17.68 23.75
N GLU A 77 26.64 -18.74 23.73
CA GLU A 77 26.23 -20.07 23.24
C GLU A 77 24.97 -20.63 23.92
N GLU A 78 24.69 -20.26 25.17
CA GLU A 78 23.52 -20.69 25.92
C GLU A 78 22.20 -20.01 25.50
N ASN A 79 22.29 -18.82 24.91
CA ASN A 79 21.15 -18.03 24.47
C ASN A 79 20.86 -18.15 22.97
N LEU A 80 21.85 -18.58 22.18
CA LEU A 80 21.68 -18.82 20.75
C LEU A 80 20.66 -19.93 20.48
N ILE A 81 19.68 -19.64 19.63
CA ILE A 81 18.80 -20.65 19.02
C ILE A 81 19.26 -21.03 17.61
N TRP A 82 20.11 -20.18 17.01
CA TRP A 82 20.72 -20.42 15.72
C TRP A 82 22.04 -19.66 15.55
N ASP A 83 23.03 -20.34 14.97
CA ASP A 83 24.18 -19.74 14.30
C ASP A 83 24.32 -20.48 12.98
N SER A 84 24.26 -19.77 11.85
CA SER A 84 24.38 -20.40 10.53
C SER A 84 25.80 -20.92 10.26
N GLY A 85 26.79 -20.47 11.04
CA GLY A 85 28.18 -20.47 10.61
C GLY A 85 28.38 -19.63 9.36
N ILE A 86 29.59 -19.67 8.80
CA ILE A 86 29.87 -18.98 7.54
C ILE A 86 29.30 -19.79 6.37
N ILE A 87 28.30 -19.24 5.70
CA ILE A 87 27.68 -19.81 4.50
C ILE A 87 28.26 -19.12 3.26
N GLN A 88 28.79 -19.90 2.32
CA GLN A 88 29.31 -19.41 1.04
C GLN A 88 28.16 -19.28 0.04
N ASP A 89 27.54 -18.11 -0.01
CA ASP A 89 26.37 -17.82 -0.85
C ASP A 89 26.25 -16.29 -1.05
N GLU A 90 25.86 -15.89 -2.25
CA GLU A 90 25.66 -14.50 -2.64
C GLU A 90 24.27 -13.98 -2.21
N LYS A 91 23.35 -14.86 -1.79
CA LYS A 91 21.99 -14.48 -1.40
C LYS A 91 21.98 -13.55 -0.18
N SER A 92 21.35 -12.38 -0.32
CA SER A 92 21.19 -11.38 0.75
C SER A 92 19.74 -10.97 0.99
N ILE A 93 18.79 -11.53 0.23
CA ILE A 93 17.36 -11.34 0.41
C ILE A 93 16.69 -12.70 0.57
N LEU A 94 15.62 -12.78 1.36
CA LEU A 94 14.78 -13.96 1.51
C LEU A 94 15.52 -15.23 1.97
N VAL A 95 16.50 -15.09 2.86
CA VAL A 95 17.30 -16.19 3.43
C VAL A 95 16.51 -16.88 4.53
N GLU A 96 16.22 -18.15 4.33
CA GLU A 96 15.40 -18.97 5.23
C GLU A 96 16.08 -19.20 6.59
N TYR A 97 15.31 -19.07 7.67
CA TYR A 97 15.71 -19.51 9.00
C TYR A 97 15.84 -21.04 9.08
N LYS A 98 16.98 -21.54 9.58
CA LYS A 98 17.26 -22.99 9.68
C LYS A 98 17.67 -23.44 11.09
N GLY A 99 17.38 -22.62 12.09
CA GLY A 99 17.74 -22.90 13.48
C GLY A 99 16.68 -23.71 14.22
N THR A 100 16.80 -23.69 15.55
CA THR A 100 15.79 -24.31 16.42
C THR A 100 14.47 -23.55 16.31
N LYS A 101 13.35 -24.25 16.12
CA LYS A 101 12.03 -23.60 16.05
C LYS A 101 11.82 -22.64 17.22
N PRO A 102 11.59 -21.33 16.98
CA PRO A 102 11.30 -20.39 18.06
C PRO A 102 9.94 -20.69 18.69
N GLU A 103 9.80 -20.38 19.98
CA GLU A 103 8.50 -20.46 20.66
C GLU A 103 7.53 -19.37 20.17
N PRO A 104 6.22 -19.66 20.07
CA PRO A 104 5.19 -18.67 19.75
C PRO A 104 5.08 -17.55 20.80
N GLY A 105 4.71 -16.35 20.36
CA GLY A 105 4.47 -15.20 21.24
C GLY A 105 5.70 -14.76 22.04
N GLN A 106 6.88 -14.75 21.44
CA GLN A 106 8.15 -14.37 22.07
C GLN A 106 8.99 -13.49 21.14
N THR A 107 9.77 -12.59 21.74
CA THR A 107 10.75 -11.75 21.01
C THR A 107 12.11 -12.45 20.93
N TYR A 108 12.72 -12.40 19.74
CA TYR A 108 14.07 -12.90 19.47
C TYR A 108 14.92 -11.80 18.86
N PHE A 109 16.24 -11.92 19.04
CA PHE A 109 17.22 -10.96 18.58
C PHE A 109 18.13 -11.60 17.57
N TRP A 110 18.49 -10.89 16.50
CA TRP A 110 19.34 -11.41 15.46
C TRP A 110 20.30 -10.36 14.92
N LYS A 111 21.37 -10.85 14.30
CA LYS A 111 22.35 -10.04 13.61
C LYS A 111 22.99 -10.84 12.50
N VAL A 112 23.53 -10.14 11.52
CA VAL A 112 24.20 -10.73 10.36
C VAL A 112 25.52 -10.03 10.10
N LYS A 113 26.51 -10.74 9.57
CA LYS A 113 27.70 -10.16 8.95
C LYS A 113 27.92 -10.80 7.59
N SER A 114 28.63 -10.09 6.72
CA SER A 114 28.85 -10.48 5.34
C SER A 114 30.33 -10.35 4.96
N THR A 115 30.80 -11.15 4.01
CA THR A 115 32.12 -11.03 3.39
C THR A 115 31.95 -10.74 1.90
N ASP A 116 32.69 -9.76 1.40
CA ASP A 116 32.68 -9.40 -0.02
C ASP A 116 33.65 -10.25 -0.88
N ASN A 117 33.50 -10.12 -2.20
CA ASN A 117 34.34 -10.76 -3.22
C ASN A 117 35.82 -10.30 -3.22
N PHE A 118 36.19 -9.26 -2.46
CA PHE A 118 37.57 -8.83 -2.25
C PHE A 118 38.17 -9.38 -0.95
N GLY A 119 37.40 -10.13 -0.16
CA GLY A 119 37.79 -10.70 1.12
C GLY A 119 37.63 -9.75 2.30
N SER A 120 36.92 -8.62 2.14
CA SER A 120 36.59 -7.71 3.23
C SER A 120 35.38 -8.22 3.99
N GLU A 121 35.53 -8.45 5.29
CA GLU A 121 34.42 -8.79 6.19
C GLU A 121 33.79 -7.52 6.77
N SER A 122 32.46 -7.44 6.74
CA SER A 122 31.73 -6.37 7.42
C SER A 122 31.82 -6.52 8.95
N ALA A 123 31.56 -5.44 9.68
CA ALA A 123 31.12 -5.61 11.07
C ALA A 123 29.80 -6.41 11.11
N TRP A 124 29.46 -6.97 12.27
CA TRP A 124 28.08 -7.37 12.52
C TRP A 124 27.16 -6.17 12.29
N SER A 125 25.97 -6.43 11.75
CA SER A 125 24.88 -5.47 11.71
C SER A 125 24.54 -4.99 13.11
N GLU A 126 23.84 -3.86 13.19
CA GLU A 126 23.08 -3.56 14.41
C GLU A 126 22.18 -4.76 14.74
N VAL A 127 21.98 -5.01 16.05
CA VAL A 127 21.10 -6.08 16.48
C VAL A 127 19.67 -5.66 16.19
N ASN A 128 18.96 -6.50 15.46
CA ASN A 128 17.55 -6.31 15.17
C ASN A 128 16.72 -7.40 15.87
N GLN A 129 15.41 -7.23 15.93
CA GLN A 129 14.50 -8.11 16.65
C GLN A 129 13.27 -8.48 15.84
N PHE A 130 12.65 -9.59 16.21
CA PHE A 130 11.34 -9.99 15.70
C PHE A 130 10.53 -10.68 16.79
N THR A 131 9.20 -10.57 16.71
CA THR A 131 8.28 -11.21 17.65
C THR A 131 7.43 -12.24 16.93
N THR A 132 7.46 -13.48 17.41
CA THR A 132 6.65 -14.56 16.86
C THR A 132 5.17 -14.39 17.17
N GLY A 133 4.32 -14.77 16.22
CA GLY A 133 2.86 -14.74 16.39
C GLY A 133 2.29 -15.94 17.13
N LEU A 134 0.97 -15.91 17.29
CA LEU A 134 0.07 -17.00 17.67
C LEU A 134 -0.65 -17.50 16.40
N PHE A 135 -0.67 -18.81 16.18
CA PHE A 135 -1.22 -19.50 15.01
C PHE A 135 -2.18 -20.65 15.37
N SER A 136 -2.42 -20.90 16.67
CA SER A 136 -3.35 -21.92 17.16
C SER A 136 -4.19 -21.42 18.35
N GLU A 137 -5.37 -22.00 18.53
CA GLU A 137 -6.26 -21.67 19.67
C GLU A 137 -5.58 -21.91 21.04
N GLN A 138 -4.71 -22.92 21.14
CA GLN A 138 -4.03 -23.23 22.40
C GLN A 138 -3.06 -22.12 22.81
N GLU A 139 -2.42 -21.46 21.84
CA GLU A 139 -1.48 -20.36 22.08
C GLU A 139 -2.18 -19.09 22.60
N TRP A 140 -3.49 -18.95 22.39
CA TRP A 140 -4.32 -17.90 23.01
C TRP A 140 -4.59 -18.14 24.50
N ALA A 141 -4.10 -19.25 25.07
CA ALA A 141 -4.10 -19.54 26.51
C ALA A 141 -5.50 -19.45 27.18
N GLY A 142 -6.55 -19.78 26.42
CA GLY A 142 -7.93 -19.73 26.90
C GLY A 142 -8.55 -18.34 26.89
N ALA A 143 -7.95 -17.35 26.22
CA ALA A 143 -8.61 -16.09 25.92
C ALA A 143 -9.91 -16.32 25.17
N LYS A 144 -10.94 -15.56 25.55
CA LYS A 144 -12.30 -15.67 25.03
C LYS A 144 -12.66 -14.42 24.29
N TRP A 145 -13.45 -14.59 23.24
CA TRP A 145 -14.16 -13.48 22.63
C TRP A 145 -15.19 -12.94 23.60
N ILE A 146 -15.13 -11.63 23.88
CA ILE A 146 -16.03 -10.92 24.78
C ILE A 146 -16.76 -9.80 24.04
N ALA A 147 -18.03 -9.58 24.37
CA ALA A 147 -18.89 -8.57 23.77
C ALA A 147 -19.79 -7.89 24.82
N PHE A 148 -20.32 -6.72 24.47
CA PHE A 148 -21.32 -6.03 25.29
C PHE A 148 -22.72 -6.64 25.14
N ASP A 149 -23.09 -7.03 23.92
CA ASP A 149 -24.35 -7.69 23.59
C ASP A 149 -24.18 -8.58 22.34
N LYS A 150 -25.09 -9.51 22.11
CA LYS A 150 -25.06 -10.42 20.95
C LYS A 150 -25.95 -9.91 19.81
N LEU A 151 -25.49 -10.04 18.57
CA LEU A 151 -26.34 -9.80 17.42
C LEU A 151 -27.36 -10.94 17.31
N ALA A 152 -28.65 -10.60 17.27
CA ALA A 152 -29.69 -11.60 17.06
C ALA A 152 -29.52 -12.26 15.67
N PRO A 153 -29.61 -13.59 15.54
CA PRO A 153 -29.35 -14.29 14.28
C PRO A 153 -30.15 -13.76 13.07
N GLU A 154 -31.38 -13.29 13.28
CA GLU A 154 -32.24 -12.70 12.24
C GLU A 154 -31.76 -11.33 11.73
N ASN A 155 -30.85 -10.66 12.45
CA ASN A 155 -30.27 -9.38 12.07
C ASN A 155 -28.91 -9.53 11.38
N ARG A 156 -28.32 -10.74 11.35
CA ARG A 156 -27.06 -11.01 10.66
C ARG A 156 -27.22 -10.76 9.15
N LEU A 157 -26.30 -10.02 8.56
CA LEU A 157 -26.34 -9.61 7.16
C LEU A 157 -24.97 -9.79 6.50
N VAL A 158 -24.70 -11.04 6.07
CA VAL A 158 -23.53 -11.43 5.29
C VAL A 158 -23.96 -12.53 4.28
N PRO A 159 -23.66 -12.41 2.98
CA PRO A 159 -23.03 -11.23 2.36
C PRO A 159 -23.88 -9.98 2.56
N GLY A 160 -23.23 -8.82 2.54
CA GLY A 160 -23.87 -7.53 2.69
C GLY A 160 -24.84 -7.20 1.57
N ILE A 161 -25.49 -6.04 1.66
CA ILE A 161 -26.43 -5.54 0.65
C ILE A 161 -25.89 -4.23 0.07
N HIS A 162 -25.78 -4.17 -1.26
CA HIS A 162 -25.47 -2.96 -2.01
C HIS A 162 -26.75 -2.16 -2.28
N LEU A 163 -26.72 -0.82 -2.12
CA LEU A 163 -27.90 0.03 -2.34
C LEU A 163 -27.91 0.68 -3.74
N PRO A 164 -29.11 0.85 -4.37
CA PRO A 164 -30.44 0.61 -3.82
C PRO A 164 -30.97 -0.82 -4.10
N GLY A 165 -30.15 -1.87 -3.93
CA GLY A 165 -30.59 -3.25 -4.00
C GLY A 165 -31.27 -3.71 -2.71
N LYS A 166 -32.50 -4.24 -2.81
CA LYS A 166 -33.40 -4.74 -1.74
C LYS A 166 -33.76 -3.73 -0.63
N SER A 167 -35.06 -3.52 -0.40
CA SER A 167 -35.52 -2.90 0.85
C SER A 167 -35.20 -3.88 1.99
N TYR A 168 -34.10 -3.65 2.70
CA TYR A 168 -33.87 -4.32 3.97
C TYR A 168 -35.07 -4.04 4.89
N SER A 169 -35.85 -5.09 5.18
CA SER A 169 -37.03 -5.02 6.06
C SER A 169 -36.70 -5.39 7.51
N GLY A 170 -35.42 -5.55 7.82
CA GLY A 170 -34.96 -5.82 9.19
C GLY A 170 -34.99 -4.57 10.07
N LYS A 171 -34.77 -4.78 11.37
CA LYS A 171 -34.78 -3.70 12.37
C LYS A 171 -33.63 -2.70 12.13
N ASP A 172 -33.76 -1.52 12.70
CA ASP A 172 -32.73 -0.47 12.63
C ASP A 172 -31.35 -1.00 13.07
N LEU A 173 -30.35 -0.91 12.17
CA LEU A 173 -28.94 -1.23 12.44
C LEU A 173 -28.15 0.03 12.88
N GLY A 174 -28.86 1.16 13.05
CA GLY A 174 -28.37 2.53 13.19
C GLY A 174 -27.69 2.88 14.50
N PHE A 175 -28.28 2.44 15.62
CA PHE A 175 -27.99 2.98 16.95
C PHE A 175 -27.67 1.88 17.95
N HIS A 176 -26.69 1.04 17.61
CA HIS A 176 -26.15 0.07 18.54
C HIS A 176 -25.27 0.74 19.60
N LYS A 177 -25.22 0.16 20.80
CA LYS A 177 -24.37 0.63 21.89
C LYS A 177 -22.92 0.27 21.58
N LEU A 178 -22.08 1.26 21.31
CA LEU A 178 -20.65 1.07 21.11
C LEU A 178 -19.97 0.95 22.48
N PRO A 179 -19.28 -0.15 22.77
CA PRO A 179 -18.85 -0.47 24.12
C PRO A 179 -17.46 0.05 24.47
N LEU A 180 -17.28 0.31 25.77
CA LEU A 180 -16.00 0.30 26.46
C LEU A 180 -15.85 -1.03 27.19
N PHE A 181 -14.66 -1.62 27.17
CA PHE A 181 -14.27 -2.79 27.96
C PHE A 181 -13.13 -2.41 28.88
N ARG A 182 -13.18 -2.85 30.14
CA ARG A 182 -12.06 -2.64 31.07
C ARG A 182 -11.75 -3.86 31.92
N LYS A 183 -10.48 -3.96 32.33
CA LYS A 183 -10.00 -4.87 33.37
C LYS A 183 -8.86 -4.22 34.15
N GLU A 184 -8.99 -4.24 35.46
CA GLU A 184 -7.89 -3.90 36.38
C GLU A 184 -7.14 -5.19 36.75
N PHE A 185 -5.81 -5.09 36.88
CA PHE A 185 -4.95 -6.16 37.34
C PHE A 185 -3.81 -5.61 38.19
N GLN A 186 -3.16 -6.48 38.96
CA GLN A 186 -2.11 -6.10 39.88
C GLN A 186 -0.85 -6.90 39.61
N LEU A 187 0.26 -6.20 39.42
CA LEU A 187 1.59 -6.77 39.30
C LEU A 187 2.20 -6.95 40.69
N LYS A 188 2.88 -8.08 40.89
CA LYS A 188 3.54 -8.43 42.17
C LYS A 188 5.05 -8.49 42.06
N LYS A 189 5.57 -8.36 40.85
CA LYS A 189 6.96 -8.57 40.49
C LYS A 189 7.34 -7.59 39.39
N GLU A 190 8.64 -7.33 39.28
CA GLU A 190 9.20 -6.50 38.23
C GLU A 190 9.08 -7.18 36.87
N VAL A 191 8.43 -6.51 35.93
CA VAL A 191 8.22 -6.99 34.56
C VAL A 191 9.50 -6.79 33.76
N LYS A 192 9.92 -7.86 33.07
CA LYS A 192 10.99 -7.86 32.08
C LYS A 192 10.44 -7.58 30.68
N GLN A 193 9.30 -8.17 30.35
CA GLN A 193 8.60 -7.92 29.08
C GLN A 193 7.09 -8.14 29.23
N ALA A 194 6.30 -7.33 28.52
CA ALA A 194 4.87 -7.48 28.37
C ALA A 194 4.47 -7.40 26.89
N LEU A 195 4.01 -8.53 26.32
CA LEU A 195 3.50 -8.58 24.95
C LEU A 195 1.97 -8.73 24.96
N VAL A 196 1.26 -7.89 24.23
CA VAL A 196 -0.20 -7.97 24.05
C VAL A 196 -0.54 -8.38 22.63
N PHE A 197 -1.38 -9.41 22.52
CA PHE A 197 -2.02 -9.87 21.30
C PHE A 197 -3.51 -9.52 21.40
N VAL A 198 -4.02 -8.71 20.47
CA VAL A 198 -5.38 -8.17 20.56
C VAL A 198 -6.04 -8.08 19.19
N SER A 199 -7.32 -8.41 19.14
CA SER A 199 -8.19 -8.13 18.01
C SER A 199 -9.53 -7.62 18.52
N GLY A 200 -10.01 -6.51 17.97
CA GLY A 200 -11.33 -5.97 18.23
C GLY A 200 -12.09 -5.75 16.92
N LEU A 201 -13.21 -6.44 16.77
CA LEU A 201 -13.97 -6.48 15.53
C LEU A 201 -14.98 -5.37 15.41
N GLY A 202 -15.05 -4.85 14.19
CA GLY A 202 -15.44 -3.50 13.90
C GLY A 202 -14.18 -2.69 13.66
N HIS A 203 -13.76 -1.92 14.66
CA HIS A 203 -12.38 -1.43 14.85
C HIS A 203 -12.15 -1.27 16.35
N TYR A 204 -10.89 -1.16 16.80
CA TYR A 204 -10.60 -0.92 18.21
C TYR A 204 -9.50 0.12 18.45
N GLU A 205 -9.54 0.70 19.65
CA GLU A 205 -8.41 1.41 20.25
C GLU A 205 -8.21 0.88 21.67
N MET A 206 -6.98 0.52 22.00
CA MET A 206 -6.58 0.02 23.32
C MET A 206 -5.79 1.09 24.06
N ILE A 207 -6.05 1.19 25.36
CA ILE A 207 -5.45 2.14 26.28
C ILE A 207 -4.96 1.36 27.49
N ILE A 208 -3.76 1.65 27.98
CA ILE A 208 -3.21 1.11 29.23
C ILE A 208 -2.82 2.29 30.10
N ASN A 209 -3.35 2.35 31.33
CA ASN A 209 -3.06 3.41 32.29
C ASN A 209 -3.22 4.84 31.71
N GLY A 210 -4.29 5.05 30.94
CA GLY A 210 -4.60 6.34 30.31
C GLY A 210 -3.79 6.66 29.04
N GLU A 211 -2.86 5.81 28.62
CA GLU A 211 -2.05 5.99 27.41
C GLU A 211 -2.50 5.07 26.28
N LYS A 212 -2.67 5.62 25.07
CA LYS A 212 -3.02 4.84 23.87
C LYS A 212 -1.88 3.87 23.51
N VAL A 213 -2.23 2.62 23.26
CA VAL A 213 -1.27 1.60 22.82
C VAL A 213 -1.06 1.69 21.30
N GLY A 214 0.19 1.96 20.89
CA GLY A 214 0.59 2.02 19.49
C GLY A 214 -0.01 3.17 18.68
N SER A 215 0.36 3.22 17.40
CA SER A 215 -0.02 4.27 16.44
C SER A 215 -1.14 3.86 15.48
N ARG A 216 -1.57 2.59 15.50
CA ARG A 216 -2.52 2.03 14.52
C ARG A 216 -3.85 2.80 14.53
N PHE A 217 -4.37 3.01 13.34
CA PHE A 217 -5.67 3.60 13.05
C PHE A 217 -6.51 2.57 12.28
N LEU A 218 -7.80 2.42 12.61
CA LEU A 218 -8.70 1.42 12.02
C LEU A 218 -8.19 -0.05 12.18
N ALA A 219 -7.51 -0.33 13.28
CA ALA A 219 -7.07 -1.68 13.66
C ALA A 219 -8.28 -2.62 13.88
N PRO A 220 -8.18 -3.94 13.58
CA PRO A 220 -6.96 -4.69 13.24
C PRO A 220 -6.69 -4.83 11.73
N GLY A 221 -7.41 -4.09 10.89
CA GLY A 221 -7.41 -4.27 9.44
C GLY A 221 -8.69 -4.90 8.91
N TRP A 222 -8.84 -4.91 7.59
CA TRP A 222 -10.07 -5.27 6.88
C TRP A 222 -9.90 -6.60 6.18
N THR A 223 -10.75 -7.58 6.50
CA THR A 223 -10.69 -8.94 5.93
C THR A 223 -12.08 -9.48 5.67
N HIS A 224 -12.16 -10.66 5.05
CA HIS A 224 -13.39 -11.45 5.03
C HIS A 224 -13.62 -12.07 6.41
N TYR A 225 -14.27 -11.34 7.33
CA TYR A 225 -14.32 -11.67 8.76
C TYR A 225 -14.82 -13.07 9.12
N ASP A 226 -15.73 -13.68 8.34
CA ASP A 226 -16.19 -15.06 8.58
C ASP A 226 -15.08 -16.10 8.39
N LYS A 227 -14.09 -15.81 7.53
CA LYS A 227 -12.97 -16.70 7.24
C LYS A 227 -11.76 -16.32 8.06
N THR A 228 -11.32 -15.08 7.94
CA THR A 228 -10.07 -14.61 8.52
C THR A 228 -10.29 -13.32 9.28
N VAL A 229 -9.74 -13.27 10.50
CA VAL A 229 -9.61 -12.04 11.29
C VAL A 229 -8.13 -11.79 11.56
N LEU A 230 -7.73 -10.52 11.54
CA LEU A 230 -6.40 -10.11 11.94
C LEU A 230 -6.33 -9.79 13.44
N TYR A 231 -5.19 -10.04 14.06
CA TYR A 231 -4.83 -9.50 15.37
C TYR A 231 -3.51 -8.74 15.29
N ASN A 232 -3.30 -7.86 16.26
CA ASN A 232 -2.09 -7.05 16.38
C ASN A 232 -1.29 -7.46 17.61
N THR A 233 0.03 -7.27 17.52
CA THR A 233 0.97 -7.53 18.61
C THR A 233 1.63 -6.21 19.02
N TYR A 234 1.68 -5.94 20.32
CA TYR A 234 2.33 -4.76 20.89
C TYR A 234 3.25 -5.16 22.04
N ASP A 235 4.42 -4.56 22.11
CA ASP A 235 5.20 -4.51 23.35
C ASP A 235 4.69 -3.34 24.19
N VAL A 236 4.18 -3.63 25.39
CA VAL A 236 3.61 -2.66 26.33
C VAL A 236 4.39 -2.59 27.63
N THR A 237 5.62 -3.12 27.65
CA THR A 237 6.46 -3.23 28.85
C THR A 237 6.57 -1.90 29.58
N ASP A 238 6.88 -0.83 28.84
CA ASP A 238 7.11 0.50 29.40
C ASP A 238 5.82 1.26 29.79
N MET A 239 4.64 0.70 29.48
CA MET A 239 3.34 1.28 29.84
C MET A 239 2.81 0.78 31.19
N LEU A 240 3.46 -0.24 31.78
CA LEU A 240 3.00 -0.88 33.01
C LEU A 240 3.62 -0.23 34.25
N GLU A 241 2.77 0.00 35.26
CA GLU A 241 3.19 0.44 36.60
C GLU A 241 3.45 -0.75 37.52
N SER A 242 4.30 -0.59 38.54
CA SER A 242 4.73 -1.71 39.41
C SER A 242 3.65 -2.36 40.27
N ASP A 243 2.45 -1.76 40.36
CA ASP A 243 1.34 -2.24 41.21
C ASP A 243 0.05 -2.42 40.40
N LYS A 244 -0.94 -1.54 40.58
CA LYS A 244 -2.23 -1.62 39.87
C LYS A 244 -2.11 -1.04 38.48
N ASN A 245 -2.74 -1.74 37.54
CA ASN A 245 -2.79 -1.36 36.14
C ASN A 245 -4.20 -1.56 35.62
N ALA A 246 -4.60 -0.78 34.61
CA ALA A 246 -5.87 -0.95 33.93
C ALA A 246 -5.68 -1.03 32.41
N ILE A 247 -6.40 -1.94 31.77
CA ILE A 247 -6.56 -2.02 30.32
C ILE A 247 -7.96 -1.53 29.98
N GLY A 248 -8.05 -0.58 29.06
CA GLY A 248 -9.29 -0.09 28.46
C GLY A 248 -9.31 -0.38 26.96
N VAL A 249 -10.44 -0.80 26.41
CA VAL A 249 -10.64 -0.96 24.96
C VAL A 249 -11.94 -0.30 24.54
N THR A 250 -11.87 0.57 23.54
CA THR A 250 -13.05 1.14 22.87
C THR A 250 -13.24 0.46 21.53
N LEU A 251 -14.48 0.07 21.18
CA LEU A 251 -14.79 -0.50 19.87
C LEU A 251 -15.67 0.41 19.01
N GLY A 252 -15.35 0.44 17.71
CA GLY A 252 -16.15 1.03 16.64
C GLY A 252 -16.78 -0.02 15.73
N ASN A 253 -17.51 0.43 14.73
CA ASN A 253 -18.32 -0.43 13.86
C ASN A 253 -17.54 -1.00 12.65
N GLY A 254 -16.61 -0.22 12.09
CA GLY A 254 -15.83 -0.59 10.90
C GLY A 254 -16.69 -1.12 9.73
N PHE A 255 -16.17 -2.12 9.02
CA PHE A 255 -16.92 -2.90 8.03
C PHE A 255 -17.65 -4.11 8.64
N PHE A 256 -17.37 -4.43 9.90
CA PHE A 256 -17.98 -5.57 10.60
C PHE A 256 -19.49 -5.37 10.83
N ILE A 257 -19.90 -4.12 11.04
CA ILE A 257 -21.30 -3.72 11.04
C ILE A 257 -21.43 -2.33 10.43
N VAL A 258 -22.16 -2.21 9.31
CA VAL A 258 -22.41 -0.93 8.66
C VAL A 258 -23.87 -0.50 8.89
N PRO A 259 -24.11 0.56 9.70
CA PRO A 259 -25.45 1.04 10.02
C PRO A 259 -26.24 1.54 8.80
N ASN A 260 -27.58 1.56 8.90
CA ASN A 260 -28.48 1.93 7.81
C ASN A 260 -29.19 3.30 7.93
N ASN A 261 -28.85 4.09 8.94
CA ASN A 261 -29.46 5.38 9.28
C ASN A 261 -28.83 6.60 8.56
N ARG A 262 -27.56 6.52 8.14
CA ARG A 262 -26.87 7.55 7.34
C ARG A 262 -26.39 6.98 6.00
N TYR A 263 -25.56 7.75 5.27
CA TYR A 263 -24.98 7.29 4.01
C TYR A 263 -24.24 5.95 4.17
N ARG A 264 -24.34 5.10 3.15
CA ARG A 264 -23.62 3.82 3.05
C ARG A 264 -23.61 3.35 1.60
N LYS A 265 -22.48 2.78 1.16
CA LYS A 265 -22.42 2.03 -0.10
C LYS A 265 -22.91 0.60 0.09
N VAL A 266 -22.50 -0.02 1.20
CA VAL A 266 -22.83 -1.40 1.58
C VAL A 266 -23.44 -1.41 2.98
N MET A 267 -24.40 -2.30 3.23
CA MET A 267 -24.82 -2.66 4.58
C MET A 267 -24.28 -4.05 4.92
N THR A 268 -23.65 -4.19 6.09
CA THR A 268 -23.15 -5.46 6.63
C THR A 268 -23.54 -5.59 8.09
N ALA A 269 -23.66 -6.83 8.57
CA ALA A 269 -23.76 -7.13 9.99
C ALA A 269 -23.24 -8.55 10.22
N TYR A 270 -21.93 -8.68 10.45
CA TYR A 270 -21.29 -9.95 10.82
C TYR A 270 -21.62 -10.32 12.27
N GLY A 271 -21.61 -9.32 13.15
CA GLY A 271 -21.91 -9.42 14.57
C GLY A 271 -21.99 -8.02 15.22
N ASN A 272 -22.18 -7.98 16.54
CA ASN A 272 -21.96 -6.77 17.32
C ASN A 272 -20.47 -6.63 17.67
N PRO A 273 -19.95 -5.42 17.94
CA PRO A 273 -18.56 -5.23 18.31
C PRO A 273 -18.11 -6.15 19.47
N MET A 274 -16.98 -6.81 19.28
CA MET A 274 -16.44 -7.85 20.16
C MET A 274 -14.91 -7.85 20.11
N MET A 275 -14.25 -8.37 21.13
CA MET A 275 -12.79 -8.42 21.19
C MET A 275 -12.25 -9.72 21.80
N ILE A 276 -11.00 -10.03 21.47
CA ILE A 276 -10.17 -11.03 22.13
C ILE A 276 -8.81 -10.41 22.47
N LEU A 277 -8.27 -10.75 23.63
CA LEU A 277 -6.99 -10.25 24.11
C LEU A 277 -6.25 -11.31 24.92
N LYS A 278 -4.94 -11.43 24.66
CA LYS A 278 -3.98 -12.13 25.51
C LYS A 278 -2.79 -11.20 25.77
N MET A 279 -2.49 -10.93 27.03
CA MET A 279 -1.24 -10.31 27.47
C MET A 279 -0.36 -11.36 28.13
N GLN A 280 0.88 -11.45 27.68
CA GLN A 280 1.91 -12.34 28.22
C GLN A 280 2.97 -11.49 28.93
N LEU A 281 3.16 -11.77 30.22
CA LEU A 281 4.13 -11.11 31.08
C LEU A 281 5.29 -12.08 31.37
N GLU A 282 6.52 -11.62 31.14
CA GLU A 282 7.74 -12.23 31.67
C GLU A 282 8.28 -11.34 32.79
N TYR A 283 8.60 -11.93 33.94
CA TYR A 283 9.16 -11.22 35.09
C TYR A 283 10.68 -11.37 35.16
N SER A 284 11.36 -10.43 35.81
CA SER A 284 12.82 -10.43 35.97
C SER A 284 13.37 -11.64 36.74
N ASP A 285 12.51 -12.38 37.47
CA ASP A 285 12.87 -13.62 38.16
C ASP A 285 12.71 -14.89 37.29
N GLY A 286 12.34 -14.73 36.02
CA GLY A 286 12.13 -15.81 35.05
C GLY A 286 10.76 -16.49 35.11
N SER A 287 9.86 -16.06 36.00
CA SER A 287 8.46 -16.51 35.98
C SER A 287 7.61 -15.74 34.97
N SER A 288 6.44 -16.27 34.62
CA SER A 288 5.50 -15.63 33.71
C SER A 288 4.08 -15.59 34.25
N GLU A 289 3.28 -14.67 33.72
CA GLU A 289 1.86 -14.53 33.98
C GLU A 289 1.12 -14.21 32.68
N ILE A 290 -0.14 -14.64 32.58
CA ILE A 290 -0.97 -14.40 31.40
C ILE A 290 -2.28 -13.75 31.87
N ILE A 291 -2.62 -12.64 31.23
CA ILE A 291 -3.90 -11.94 31.43
C ILE A 291 -4.69 -12.08 30.14
N VAL A 292 -5.93 -12.55 30.22
CA VAL A 292 -6.78 -12.79 29.04
C VAL A 292 -8.10 -12.03 29.11
N SER A 293 -8.74 -11.87 27.94
CA SER A 293 -10.16 -11.55 27.81
C SER A 293 -11.01 -12.74 28.28
N ASP A 294 -11.83 -12.52 29.30
CA ASP A 294 -12.66 -13.53 29.97
C ASP A 294 -13.82 -12.88 30.73
N GLU A 295 -14.56 -13.66 31.51
CA GLU A 295 -15.71 -13.19 32.30
C GLU A 295 -15.38 -12.17 33.40
N SER A 296 -14.10 -11.93 33.72
CA SER A 296 -13.70 -10.94 34.73
C SER A 296 -13.63 -9.50 34.22
N TRP A 297 -13.81 -9.30 32.91
CA TRP A 297 -13.90 -7.97 32.33
C TRP A 297 -15.29 -7.35 32.58
N HIS A 298 -15.32 -6.03 32.69
CA HIS A 298 -16.56 -5.25 32.73
C HIS A 298 -16.72 -4.41 31.45
N THR A 299 -17.97 -4.07 31.13
CA THR A 299 -18.30 -3.28 29.95
C THR A 299 -19.47 -2.32 30.18
N THR A 300 -19.50 -1.24 29.42
CA THR A 300 -20.54 -0.20 29.44
C THR A 300 -20.65 0.44 28.05
N PRO A 301 -21.76 1.09 27.67
CA PRO A 301 -21.77 1.97 26.51
C PRO A 301 -20.81 3.14 26.72
N GLY A 302 -20.08 3.52 25.65
CA GLY A 302 -19.16 4.64 25.64
C GLY A 302 -19.78 5.96 25.15
N PRO A 303 -18.97 7.05 25.15
CA PRO A 303 -19.38 8.36 24.64
C PRO A 303 -19.49 8.43 23.12
N LEU A 304 -18.91 7.47 22.39
CA LEU A 304 -19.15 7.31 20.95
C LEU A 304 -20.53 6.67 20.76
N THR A 305 -21.52 7.45 20.32
CA THR A 305 -22.92 6.99 20.19
C THR A 305 -23.30 6.60 18.76
N TYR A 306 -22.46 6.91 17.79
CA TYR A 306 -22.60 6.48 16.40
C TYR A 306 -21.23 6.35 15.74
N SER A 307 -21.04 5.28 14.97
CA SER A 307 -19.83 5.05 14.17
C SER A 307 -20.20 4.38 12.86
N SER A 308 -19.65 4.85 11.76
CA SER A 308 -19.78 4.21 10.46
C SER A 308 -18.58 4.52 9.60
N ILE A 309 -17.97 3.49 9.01
CA ILE A 309 -16.87 3.68 8.05
C ILE A 309 -17.29 4.54 6.85
N TYR A 310 -18.60 4.60 6.55
CA TYR A 310 -19.14 5.41 5.46
C TYR A 310 -19.73 6.75 5.87
N ALA A 311 -20.06 6.97 7.14
CA ALA A 311 -21.05 8.00 7.51
C ALA A 311 -20.69 8.87 8.72
N GLY A 312 -19.41 8.87 9.11
CA GLY A 312 -18.88 9.69 10.19
C GLY A 312 -19.17 9.13 11.58
N GLU A 313 -18.98 9.98 12.60
CA GLU A 313 -19.16 9.61 14.01
C GLU A 313 -20.03 10.62 14.76
N THR A 314 -20.69 10.16 15.82
CA THR A 314 -21.26 11.06 16.82
C THR A 314 -20.68 10.72 18.17
N TYR A 315 -20.06 11.72 18.78
CA TYR A 315 -19.43 11.63 20.09
C TYR A 315 -20.13 12.59 21.05
N ASN A 316 -20.65 12.05 22.15
CA ASN A 316 -21.28 12.83 23.19
C ASN A 316 -20.38 12.84 24.44
N ALA A 317 -19.59 13.89 24.57
CA ALA A 317 -18.61 14.02 25.65
C ALA A 317 -19.28 14.13 27.03
N THR A 318 -20.58 14.49 27.09
CA THR A 318 -21.34 14.50 28.35
C THR A 318 -21.46 13.12 29.01
N LEU A 319 -21.19 12.05 28.25
CA LEU A 319 -21.22 10.64 28.67
C LEU A 319 -19.83 10.08 29.03
N GLU A 320 -18.77 10.88 28.93
CA GLU A 320 -17.44 10.45 29.33
C GLU A 320 -17.39 10.07 30.81
N GLN A 321 -16.66 8.99 31.11
CA GLN A 321 -16.42 8.51 32.46
C GLN A 321 -14.95 8.75 32.81
N LYS A 322 -14.66 9.87 33.47
CA LYS A 322 -13.28 10.28 33.75
C LYS A 322 -12.51 9.18 34.50
N GLY A 323 -11.38 8.76 33.95
CA GLY A 323 -10.48 7.78 34.55
C GLY A 323 -10.91 6.32 34.38
N TRP A 324 -11.89 6.00 33.52
CA TRP A 324 -12.35 4.61 33.29
C TRP A 324 -11.22 3.65 32.86
N ASP A 325 -10.21 4.20 32.20
CA ASP A 325 -9.00 3.58 31.66
C ASP A 325 -7.78 3.68 32.61
N MET A 326 -8.00 4.14 33.85
CA MET A 326 -7.01 4.19 34.92
C MET A 326 -7.29 3.11 35.99
N PRO A 327 -6.26 2.69 36.75
CA PRO A 327 -6.48 1.87 37.94
C PRO A 327 -7.33 2.62 38.99
N GLU A 328 -7.97 1.87 39.88
CA GLU A 328 -8.81 2.38 40.99
C GLU A 328 -10.11 3.07 40.59
N PHE A 329 -10.50 3.01 39.32
CA PHE A 329 -11.83 3.44 38.87
C PHE A 329 -12.93 2.48 39.39
N ASP A 330 -14.00 3.05 39.94
CA ASP A 330 -15.17 2.30 40.42
C ASP A 330 -16.07 1.89 39.23
N ASP A 331 -15.89 0.67 38.76
CA ASP A 331 -16.70 0.05 37.70
C ASP A 331 -17.82 -0.83 38.24
N SER A 332 -18.19 -0.69 39.52
CA SER A 332 -19.26 -1.51 40.14
C SER A 332 -20.63 -1.33 39.48
N ASN A 333 -20.84 -0.23 38.76
CA ASN A 333 -22.04 0.04 37.96
C ASN A 333 -21.93 -0.42 36.50
N TRP A 334 -20.77 -0.90 36.06
CA TRP A 334 -20.61 -1.52 34.75
C TRP A 334 -21.18 -2.94 34.80
N GLN A 335 -21.60 -3.45 33.65
CA GLN A 335 -22.09 -4.82 33.57
C GLN A 335 -20.95 -5.78 33.25
N ASN A 336 -21.14 -7.05 33.61
CA ASN A 336 -20.23 -8.12 33.16
C ASN A 336 -20.29 -8.25 31.63
N VAL A 337 -19.16 -8.61 31.04
CA VAL A 337 -19.10 -8.94 29.61
C VAL A 337 -19.86 -10.23 29.29
N LEU A 338 -20.26 -10.37 28.03
CA LEU A 338 -20.75 -11.64 27.48
C LEU A 338 -19.62 -12.36 26.78
N VAL A 339 -19.41 -13.64 27.11
CA VAL A 339 -18.59 -14.54 26.28
C VAL A 339 -19.39 -14.96 25.06
N VAL A 340 -18.76 -14.83 23.89
CA VAL A 340 -19.36 -15.12 22.58
C VAL A 340 -18.49 -16.10 21.79
N ASP A 341 -19.07 -16.71 20.78
CA ASP A 341 -18.35 -17.65 19.92
C ASP A 341 -17.37 -16.91 18.99
N SER A 342 -16.37 -17.63 18.47
CA SER A 342 -15.46 -17.08 17.47
C SER A 342 -16.23 -16.60 16.23
N PRO A 343 -15.93 -15.41 15.69
CA PRO A 343 -16.58 -14.86 14.52
C PRO A 343 -15.95 -15.34 13.20
N CYS A 344 -14.82 -16.06 13.28
CA CYS A 344 -13.98 -16.44 12.15
C CYS A 344 -13.50 -17.89 12.25
N GLU A 345 -13.13 -18.45 11.10
CA GLU A 345 -12.45 -19.75 11.01
C GLU A 345 -10.99 -19.66 11.48
N GLU A 346 -10.28 -18.59 11.11
CA GLU A 346 -8.85 -18.41 11.38
C GLU A 346 -8.53 -17.01 11.91
N LEU A 347 -7.59 -16.95 12.86
CA LEU A 347 -7.09 -15.72 13.47
C LEU A 347 -5.59 -15.60 13.16
N HIS A 348 -5.23 -14.59 12.36
CA HIS A 348 -3.87 -14.41 11.84
C HIS A 348 -3.24 -13.10 12.31
N PRO A 349 -1.91 -13.03 12.46
CA PRO A 349 -1.26 -11.75 12.73
C PRO A 349 -1.40 -10.81 11.52
N GLU A 350 -1.59 -9.51 11.78
CA GLU A 350 -1.41 -8.49 10.74
C GLU A 350 0.09 -8.37 10.40
N LYS A 351 0.45 -8.88 9.21
CA LYS A 351 1.83 -8.87 8.69
C LYS A 351 2.14 -7.71 7.74
N ASP A 352 1.22 -6.76 7.63
CA ASP A 352 1.39 -5.55 6.83
C ASP A 352 1.64 -4.34 7.72
N TYR A 353 2.20 -3.28 7.13
CA TYR A 353 2.31 -1.98 7.80
C TYR A 353 0.89 -1.49 8.15
N PRO A 354 0.68 -0.96 9.36
CA PRO A 354 -0.62 -0.48 9.79
C PRO A 354 -1.12 0.69 8.95
N VAL A 355 -2.43 0.91 8.94
CA VAL A 355 -2.95 2.25 8.65
C VAL A 355 -2.66 3.15 9.85
N GLU A 356 -2.16 4.35 9.61
CA GLU A 356 -1.81 5.34 10.63
C GLU A 356 -2.25 6.75 10.22
N LEU A 357 -2.27 7.65 11.19
CA LEU A 357 -2.42 9.09 10.99
C LEU A 357 -1.03 9.72 10.84
N ILE A 358 -0.61 9.99 9.60
CA ILE A 358 0.82 10.18 9.26
C ILE A 358 1.18 11.65 8.99
N GLU A 359 0.24 12.48 8.55
CA GLU A 359 0.55 13.84 8.11
C GLU A 359 -0.58 14.82 8.48
N THR A 360 -0.24 15.92 9.16
CA THR A 360 -1.17 17.04 9.36
C THR A 360 -1.12 17.97 8.16
N ILE A 361 -2.27 18.20 7.51
CA ILE A 361 -2.39 19.11 6.37
C ILE A 361 -2.71 20.52 6.89
N PRO A 362 -1.89 21.53 6.54
CA PRO A 362 -2.10 22.89 7.03
C PRO A 362 -3.38 23.50 6.44
N LEU A 363 -4.12 24.21 7.29
CA LEU A 363 -5.27 24.99 6.87
C LEU A 363 -4.84 26.14 5.94
N LYS A 364 -5.52 26.28 4.81
CA LYS A 364 -5.23 27.33 3.82
C LYS A 364 -6.09 28.57 4.02
N SER A 365 -7.39 28.40 4.28
CA SER A 365 -8.31 29.52 4.51
C SER A 365 -9.59 29.09 5.23
N ILE A 366 -10.22 30.06 5.89
CA ILE A 366 -11.57 29.95 6.48
C ILE A 366 -12.46 31.02 5.84
N ALA A 367 -13.72 30.68 5.55
CA ALA A 367 -14.72 31.62 5.07
C ALA A 367 -16.08 31.35 5.71
N GLN A 368 -16.84 32.40 6.02
CA GLN A 368 -18.24 32.25 6.43
C GLN A 368 -19.10 31.82 5.25
N ILE A 369 -20.08 30.95 5.48
CA ILE A 369 -21.08 30.58 4.47
C ILE A 369 -22.21 31.61 4.50
N GLU A 370 -22.43 32.32 3.39
CA GLU A 370 -23.25 33.55 3.35
C GLU A 370 -24.73 33.35 3.71
N ASP A 371 -25.30 32.19 3.40
CA ASP A 371 -26.72 31.85 3.59
C ASP A 371 -26.98 30.92 4.79
N MET A 372 -25.97 30.66 5.61
CA MET A 372 -26.07 29.84 6.83
C MET A 372 -25.49 30.57 8.05
N GLU A 373 -26.34 30.82 9.05
CA GLU A 373 -25.87 31.40 10.32
C GLU A 373 -24.93 30.43 11.05
N ASN A 374 -23.83 30.98 11.61
CA ASN A 374 -22.84 30.22 12.40
C ASN A 374 -22.26 29.01 11.66
N SER A 375 -22.07 29.14 10.35
CA SER A 375 -21.50 28.11 9.48
C SER A 375 -20.27 28.64 8.74
N TYR A 376 -19.20 27.87 8.78
CA TYR A 376 -17.90 28.25 8.23
C TYR A 376 -17.28 27.11 7.43
N LEU A 377 -16.69 27.45 6.29
CA LEU A 377 -15.96 26.55 5.41
C LEU A 377 -14.45 26.68 5.63
N TYR A 378 -13.79 25.55 5.84
CA TYR A 378 -12.35 25.39 5.97
C TYR A 378 -11.82 24.74 4.68
N ASP A 379 -10.92 25.41 3.95
CA ASP A 379 -10.20 24.86 2.79
C ASP A 379 -8.78 24.49 3.21
N TYR A 380 -8.40 23.22 3.08
CA TYR A 380 -7.04 22.73 3.35
C TYR A 380 -6.13 22.77 2.11
N GLY A 381 -6.67 23.11 0.94
CA GLY A 381 -5.93 23.24 -0.30
C GLY A 381 -5.52 21.91 -0.96
N GLN A 382 -5.73 20.77 -0.29
CA GLN A 382 -5.38 19.43 -0.76
C GLN A 382 -6.55 18.47 -0.51
N ASN A 383 -6.98 17.73 -1.54
CA ASN A 383 -7.92 16.61 -1.37
C ASN A 383 -7.14 15.37 -0.91
N ALA A 384 -7.40 14.87 0.30
CA ALA A 384 -6.75 13.67 0.83
C ALA A 384 -7.72 12.85 1.68
N SER A 385 -7.45 11.54 1.83
CA SER A 385 -8.09 10.75 2.89
C SER A 385 -7.65 11.26 4.26
N GLY A 386 -8.56 11.39 5.20
CA GLY A 386 -8.19 11.78 6.54
C GLY A 386 -9.31 11.70 7.55
N THR A 387 -8.93 12.08 8.76
CA THR A 387 -9.83 12.53 9.82
C THR A 387 -9.43 13.96 10.20
N PHE A 388 -9.98 14.47 11.29
CA PHE A 388 -9.62 15.79 11.82
C PHE A 388 -9.49 15.76 13.35
N GLU A 389 -8.74 16.71 13.88
CA GLU A 389 -8.72 17.01 15.32
C GLU A 389 -9.41 18.36 15.53
N LEU A 390 -10.48 18.36 16.31
CA LEU A 390 -11.23 19.54 16.72
C LEU A 390 -10.77 19.95 18.12
N SER A 391 -10.39 21.21 18.29
CA SER A 391 -10.34 21.88 19.60
C SER A 391 -11.44 22.93 19.66
N VAL A 392 -12.31 22.84 20.66
CA VAL A 392 -13.54 23.64 20.75
C VAL A 392 -13.79 24.09 22.19
N LYS A 393 -14.41 25.26 22.35
CA LYS A 393 -14.85 25.79 23.64
C LYS A 393 -16.30 26.25 23.54
N GLY A 394 -17.15 25.85 24.47
CA GLY A 394 -18.57 26.20 24.46
C GLY A 394 -19.20 25.93 25.81
N ASN A 395 -20.48 25.61 25.85
CA ASN A 395 -21.16 25.15 27.06
C ASN A 395 -21.45 23.65 26.97
N ARG A 396 -21.60 23.02 28.14
CA ARG A 396 -22.08 21.63 28.22
C ARG A 396 -23.38 21.46 27.43
N GLY A 397 -23.39 20.51 26.48
CA GLY A 397 -24.54 20.18 25.66
C GLY A 397 -24.62 20.95 24.34
N ASP A 398 -23.78 21.98 24.13
CA ASP A 398 -23.61 22.57 22.80
C ASP A 398 -23.09 21.51 21.83
N SER A 399 -23.41 21.65 20.54
CA SER A 399 -23.06 20.66 19.54
C SER A 399 -22.50 21.28 18.27
N ILE A 400 -21.40 20.71 17.77
CA ILE A 400 -20.81 21.03 16.47
C ILE A 400 -21.14 19.93 15.46
N THR A 401 -21.55 20.31 14.25
CA THR A 401 -21.64 19.38 13.11
C THR A 401 -20.56 19.68 12.09
N ILE A 402 -19.87 18.65 11.63
CA ILE A 402 -18.74 18.76 10.69
C ILE A 402 -19.05 17.92 9.45
N THR A 403 -19.11 18.56 8.29
CA THR A 403 -19.45 17.95 7.00
C THR A 403 -18.24 18.06 6.05
N PRO A 404 -17.54 16.96 5.76
CA PRO A 404 -16.43 16.97 4.82
C PRO A 404 -16.91 16.87 3.37
N ALA A 405 -16.11 17.40 2.43
CA ALA A 405 -16.35 17.27 1.00
C ALA A 405 -15.07 17.38 0.16
N GLU A 406 -15.06 16.71 -1.00
CA GLU A 406 -14.02 16.88 -2.02
C GLU A 406 -14.17 18.20 -2.78
N LEU A 407 -15.42 18.62 -3.02
CA LEU A 407 -15.80 19.76 -3.85
C LEU A 407 -16.79 20.67 -3.13
N LEU A 408 -16.95 21.88 -3.65
CA LEU A 408 -17.99 22.82 -3.24
C LEU A 408 -19.12 22.82 -4.26
N ASP A 409 -20.32 23.20 -3.84
CA ASP A 409 -21.42 23.48 -4.77
C ASP A 409 -21.41 24.94 -5.25
N GLU A 410 -22.40 25.32 -6.04
CA GLU A 410 -22.53 26.67 -6.62
C GLU A 410 -22.68 27.80 -5.59
N ASN A 411 -23.10 27.48 -4.36
CA ASN A 411 -23.26 28.42 -3.25
C ASN A 411 -22.04 28.42 -2.31
N GLY A 412 -21.01 27.63 -2.60
CA GLY A 412 -19.82 27.49 -1.75
C GLY A 412 -20.02 26.55 -0.56
N HIS A 413 -21.07 25.72 -0.54
CA HIS A 413 -21.28 24.71 0.51
C HIS A 413 -20.45 23.46 0.25
N ALA A 414 -20.21 22.67 1.30
CA ALA A 414 -19.62 21.35 1.16
C ALA A 414 -20.52 20.44 0.29
N SER A 415 -20.02 20.00 -0.88
CA SER A 415 -20.78 19.16 -1.80
C SER A 415 -20.48 17.68 -1.63
N GLN A 416 -21.50 16.93 -1.21
CA GLN A 416 -21.47 15.46 -1.14
C GLN A 416 -22.20 14.80 -2.33
N GLN A 417 -22.31 15.50 -3.47
CA GLN A 417 -23.05 14.99 -4.64
C GLN A 417 -22.45 13.69 -5.19
N ALA A 418 -21.12 13.61 -5.34
CA ALA A 418 -20.43 12.42 -5.83
C ALA A 418 -20.41 11.25 -4.82
N THR A 419 -20.54 11.56 -3.53
CA THR A 419 -20.53 10.54 -2.47
C THR A 419 -21.89 9.88 -2.31
N GLY A 420 -22.95 10.69 -2.27
CA GLY A 420 -24.22 10.36 -1.65
C GLY A 420 -24.30 10.96 -0.23
N ARG A 421 -25.53 11.24 0.22
CA ARG A 421 -25.78 12.04 1.44
C ARG A 421 -26.52 11.22 2.51
N SER A 422 -26.33 11.46 3.80
CA SER A 422 -25.40 12.44 4.42
C SER A 422 -24.25 11.74 5.14
N HIS A 423 -23.02 12.26 4.99
CA HIS A 423 -21.84 11.89 5.80
C HIS A 423 -21.48 13.08 6.69
N TYR A 424 -21.46 12.91 8.01
CA TYR A 424 -21.13 14.01 8.91
C TYR A 424 -20.69 13.50 10.28
N TYR A 425 -20.06 14.39 11.02
CA TYR A 425 -19.59 14.17 12.37
C TYR A 425 -20.32 15.09 13.33
N THR A 426 -20.55 14.64 14.55
CA THR A 426 -21.17 15.47 15.59
C THR A 426 -20.40 15.32 16.90
N TYR A 427 -20.05 16.45 17.51
CA TYR A 427 -19.44 16.51 18.83
C TYR A 427 -20.36 17.27 19.78
N VAL A 428 -20.71 16.67 20.93
CA VAL A 428 -21.48 17.33 22.00
C VAL A 428 -20.57 17.59 23.19
N LEU A 429 -20.42 18.85 23.58
CA LEU A 429 -19.47 19.33 24.59
C LEU A 429 -19.88 18.89 26.01
N LYS A 430 -18.91 18.61 26.87
CA LYS A 430 -19.12 18.18 28.26
C LYS A 430 -19.03 19.31 29.28
N ASP A 431 -18.28 20.38 29.01
CA ASP A 431 -18.09 21.49 29.95
C ASP A 431 -17.80 22.83 29.26
N ASP A 432 -17.31 23.81 30.01
CA ASP A 432 -17.01 25.19 29.57
C ASP A 432 -15.52 25.44 29.30
N GLY A 433 -14.70 24.37 29.37
CA GLY A 433 -13.29 24.37 29.02
C GLY A 433 -13.04 24.25 27.52
N VAL A 434 -11.75 24.23 27.15
CA VAL A 434 -11.35 23.82 25.80
C VAL A 434 -11.30 22.30 25.79
N GLU A 435 -12.09 21.68 24.91
CA GLU A 435 -12.16 20.25 24.70
C GLU A 435 -11.49 19.89 23.37
N THR A 436 -10.85 18.72 23.32
CA THR A 436 -10.23 18.18 22.09
C THR A 436 -10.90 16.86 21.72
N TRP A 437 -11.22 16.69 20.44
CA TRP A 437 -11.83 15.49 19.90
C TRP A 437 -11.27 15.12 18.53
N GLN A 438 -11.02 13.82 18.34
CA GLN A 438 -10.63 13.23 17.08
C GLN A 438 -11.50 11.98 16.83
N PRO A 439 -12.18 11.85 15.67
CA PRO A 439 -12.87 10.62 15.29
C PRO A 439 -11.91 9.43 15.22
N LYS A 440 -12.36 8.25 15.66
CA LYS A 440 -11.48 7.07 15.88
C LYS A 440 -11.65 5.94 14.87
N PHE A 441 -12.85 5.72 14.35
CA PHE A 441 -13.21 4.51 13.60
C PHE A 441 -13.83 4.80 12.24
N THR A 442 -13.46 5.95 11.65
CA THR A 442 -13.87 6.34 10.31
C THR A 442 -12.93 7.39 9.75
N TYR A 443 -12.94 7.55 8.44
CA TYR A 443 -12.19 8.56 7.70
C TYR A 443 -13.02 9.02 6.49
N TYR A 444 -12.56 10.04 5.78
CA TYR A 444 -13.21 10.49 4.55
C TYR A 444 -12.17 11.10 3.59
N GLY A 445 -12.46 11.14 2.29
CA GLY A 445 -11.66 11.89 1.31
C GLY A 445 -12.17 13.31 1.17
N PHE A 446 -11.41 14.30 1.61
CA PHE A 446 -11.85 15.69 1.54
C PHE A 446 -10.71 16.68 1.33
N ARG A 447 -11.11 17.84 0.80
CA ARG A 447 -10.33 19.08 0.80
C ARG A 447 -10.98 20.15 1.69
N TYR A 448 -12.31 20.10 1.76
CA TYR A 448 -13.11 21.09 2.44
C TYR A 448 -13.80 20.47 3.64
N ILE A 449 -13.91 21.25 4.72
CA ILE A 449 -14.76 20.94 5.86
C ILE A 449 -15.71 22.11 6.07
N GLN A 450 -17.02 21.84 6.09
CA GLN A 450 -18.03 22.77 6.60
C GLN A 450 -18.28 22.47 8.08
N VAL A 451 -18.23 23.51 8.92
CA VAL A 451 -18.52 23.43 10.35
C VAL A 451 -19.77 24.25 10.64
N ASP A 452 -20.82 23.59 11.11
CA ASP A 452 -22.07 24.21 11.53
C ASP A 452 -22.17 24.26 13.05
N GLY A 453 -22.68 25.39 13.56
CA GLY A 453 -22.93 25.60 14.99
C GLY A 453 -21.69 26.05 15.78
N GLY A 454 -20.67 26.58 15.11
CA GLY A 454 -19.44 27.07 15.75
C GLY A 454 -18.82 28.23 14.99
N THR A 455 -18.11 29.11 15.72
CA THR A 455 -17.42 30.29 15.16
C THR A 455 -15.90 30.11 15.29
N PRO A 456 -15.10 30.25 14.23
CA PRO A 456 -13.64 30.18 14.31
C PRO A 456 -13.06 31.23 15.26
N SER A 457 -11.99 30.92 16.00
CA SER A 457 -11.30 31.91 16.86
C SER A 457 -10.73 33.12 16.10
N SER A 458 -10.56 33.03 14.78
CA SER A 458 -10.13 34.15 13.93
C SER A 458 -11.24 35.17 13.64
N GLU A 459 -12.49 34.84 13.94
CA GLU A 459 -13.68 35.64 13.67
C GLU A 459 -14.23 36.30 14.94
N GLU A 460 -15.18 37.23 14.78
CA GLU A 460 -15.89 37.83 15.91
C GLU A 460 -16.75 36.77 16.62
N GLN A 461 -16.45 36.50 17.88
CA GLN A 461 -17.14 35.46 18.66
C GLN A 461 -18.59 35.85 18.95
N ILE A 462 -19.51 34.92 18.71
CA ILE A 462 -20.96 35.13 18.89
C ILE A 462 -21.40 34.56 20.23
N GLU A 463 -22.10 35.36 21.04
CA GLU A 463 -22.60 34.91 22.35
C GLU A 463 -23.54 33.69 22.20
N GLY A 464 -23.25 32.63 22.96
CA GLY A 464 -24.03 31.39 22.93
C GLY A 464 -23.70 30.45 21.76
N VAL A 465 -22.69 30.76 20.95
CA VAL A 465 -22.18 29.88 19.90
C VAL A 465 -20.78 29.40 20.31
N PRO A 466 -20.48 28.09 20.25
CA PRO A 466 -19.14 27.58 20.53
C PRO A 466 -18.04 28.22 19.66
N GLU A 467 -16.87 28.40 20.26
CA GLU A 467 -15.63 28.82 19.62
C GLU A 467 -14.86 27.60 19.10
N ILE A 468 -14.58 27.55 17.79
CA ILE A 468 -13.68 26.59 17.18
C ILE A 468 -12.25 27.13 17.33
N VAL A 469 -11.55 26.62 18.34
CA VAL A 469 -10.18 27.02 18.70
C VAL A 469 -9.19 26.60 17.62
N GLU A 470 -9.30 25.34 17.19
CA GLU A 470 -8.45 24.78 16.15
C GLU A 470 -9.18 23.64 15.46
N LEU A 471 -8.98 23.51 14.15
CA LEU A 471 -9.41 22.36 13.38
C LEU A 471 -8.28 21.94 12.45
N LYS A 472 -7.71 20.75 12.72
CA LYS A 472 -6.62 20.17 11.92
C LYS A 472 -7.17 19.09 11.02
N MET A 473 -6.75 19.06 9.76
CA MET A 473 -6.89 17.87 8.92
C MET A 473 -5.69 16.95 9.13
N ILE A 474 -5.95 15.66 9.35
CA ILE A 474 -4.91 14.65 9.56
C ILE A 474 -5.11 13.52 8.54
N HIS A 475 -4.17 13.40 7.62
CA HIS A 475 -4.17 12.41 6.57
C HIS A 475 -3.86 11.01 7.11
N ASN A 476 -4.65 10.03 6.69
CA ASN A 476 -4.47 8.63 7.02
C ASN A 476 -4.08 7.79 5.80
N ARG A 477 -3.11 6.89 5.97
CA ARG A 477 -2.73 5.88 4.97
C ARG A 477 -2.05 4.69 5.64
N ASN A 478 -1.90 3.60 4.90
CA ASN A 478 -0.96 2.52 5.21
C ASN A 478 0.45 3.10 5.39
N ALA A 479 1.12 2.74 6.47
CA ALA A 479 2.41 3.27 6.91
C ALA A 479 3.62 2.69 6.17
N SER A 480 3.39 1.91 5.11
CA SER A 480 4.46 1.42 4.24
C SER A 480 5.45 2.55 3.89
N PRO A 481 6.76 2.32 4.05
CA PRO A 481 7.80 3.31 3.78
C PRO A 481 7.78 3.82 2.34
N GLU A 482 8.09 5.10 2.15
CA GLU A 482 8.33 5.66 0.82
C GLU A 482 9.71 5.20 0.31
N VAL A 483 9.74 4.61 -0.89
CA VAL A 483 10.95 4.04 -1.52
C VAL A 483 11.30 4.70 -2.85
N GLY A 484 10.51 5.67 -3.30
CA GLY A 484 10.65 6.31 -4.61
C GLY A 484 10.84 7.82 -4.54
N GLU A 485 11.69 8.35 -5.41
CA GLU A 485 11.71 9.79 -5.71
C GLU A 485 11.70 10.01 -7.21
N PHE A 486 10.94 10.99 -7.67
CA PHE A 486 10.93 11.44 -9.06
C PHE A 486 10.91 12.97 -9.13
N SER A 487 11.64 13.54 -10.10
CA SER A 487 11.56 14.96 -10.46
C SER A 487 12.08 15.19 -11.87
N THR A 488 11.59 16.24 -12.53
CA THR A 488 11.96 16.64 -13.89
C THR A 488 12.01 18.16 -14.02
N SER A 489 12.73 18.66 -15.04
CA SER A 489 12.73 20.09 -15.40
C SER A 489 11.37 20.56 -15.96
N PHE A 490 10.46 19.65 -16.31
CA PHE A 490 9.15 19.98 -16.86
C PHE A 490 8.08 19.97 -15.77
N GLU A 491 7.73 21.17 -15.29
CA GLU A 491 6.90 21.34 -14.08
C GLU A 491 5.53 20.69 -14.15
N LEU A 492 4.91 20.63 -15.35
CA LEU A 492 3.63 19.94 -15.50
C LEU A 492 3.73 18.46 -15.05
N PHE A 493 4.82 17.77 -15.37
CA PHE A 493 4.99 16.37 -14.98
C PHE A 493 5.27 16.20 -13.49
N ASN A 494 5.98 17.13 -12.83
CA ASN A 494 6.11 17.12 -11.37
C ASN A 494 4.73 17.26 -10.69
N ARG A 495 3.87 18.12 -11.23
CA ARG A 495 2.50 18.30 -10.73
C ARG A 495 1.61 17.09 -10.99
N ILE A 496 1.78 16.41 -12.14
CA ILE A 496 1.07 15.16 -12.43
C ILE A 496 1.54 14.04 -11.50
N ASP A 497 2.85 13.92 -11.25
CA ASP A 497 3.39 12.96 -10.27
C ASP A 497 2.78 13.19 -8.89
N THR A 498 2.73 14.45 -8.44
CA THR A 498 2.08 14.84 -7.18
C THR A 498 0.58 14.50 -7.15
N LEU A 499 -0.13 14.78 -8.25
CA LEU A 499 -1.57 14.48 -8.40
C LEU A 499 -1.86 12.99 -8.22
N ILE A 500 -1.06 12.14 -8.87
CA ILE A 500 -1.19 10.67 -8.81
C ILE A 500 -0.76 10.16 -7.42
N LYS A 501 0.34 10.67 -6.85
CA LYS A 501 0.80 10.29 -5.50
C LYS A 501 -0.26 10.54 -4.44
N TRP A 502 -0.95 11.68 -4.48
CA TRP A 502 -2.04 11.97 -3.53
C TRP A 502 -3.22 11.01 -3.67
N ALA A 503 -3.54 10.57 -4.89
CA ALA A 503 -4.56 9.55 -5.09
C ALA A 503 -4.13 8.17 -4.56
N ILE A 504 -2.87 7.78 -4.78
CA ILE A 504 -2.29 6.56 -4.17
C ILE A 504 -2.38 6.67 -2.65
N LYS A 505 -1.77 7.71 -2.05
CA LYS A 505 -1.78 7.95 -0.59
C LYS A 505 -3.19 7.86 0.00
N SER A 506 -4.17 8.46 -0.68
CA SER A 506 -5.54 8.52 -0.15
C SER A 506 -6.24 7.16 -0.13
N ASN A 507 -5.90 6.31 -1.08
CA ASN A 507 -6.54 5.02 -1.30
C ASN A 507 -5.71 3.84 -0.77
N PHE A 508 -4.57 4.14 -0.17
CA PHE A 508 -3.66 3.18 0.40
C PHE A 508 -4.04 2.96 1.87
N GLN A 509 -4.92 1.99 2.13
CA GLN A 509 -5.46 1.69 3.46
C GLN A 509 -5.12 0.23 3.84
N SER A 510 -6.02 -0.50 4.49
CA SER A 510 -5.85 -1.95 4.70
C SER A 510 -6.01 -2.77 3.41
N VAL A 511 -6.51 -2.13 2.35
CA VAL A 511 -6.55 -2.58 0.96
C VAL A 511 -6.21 -1.38 0.06
N LEU A 512 -6.01 -1.61 -1.23
CA LEU A 512 -6.02 -0.54 -2.23
C LEU A 512 -7.47 -0.21 -2.58
N THR A 513 -8.01 0.88 -2.03
CA THR A 513 -9.39 1.29 -2.30
C THR A 513 -9.54 1.99 -3.64
N ASP A 514 -10.72 1.93 -4.25
CA ASP A 514 -11.06 2.75 -5.42
C ASP A 514 -11.08 4.24 -5.10
N CYS A 515 -11.84 4.62 -4.08
CA CYS A 515 -11.97 5.99 -3.61
C CYS A 515 -12.11 6.06 -2.08
N PRO A 516 -11.64 7.15 -1.44
CA PRO A 516 -11.59 7.25 0.02
C PRO A 516 -12.87 7.78 0.67
N HIS A 517 -13.92 8.10 -0.10
CA HIS A 517 -15.14 8.74 0.42
C HIS A 517 -16.40 7.88 0.32
N ARG A 518 -16.71 7.27 -0.85
CA ARG A 518 -18.00 6.59 -1.08
C ARG A 518 -17.96 5.07 -0.95
N GLU A 519 -17.06 4.37 -1.63
CA GLU A 519 -17.08 2.89 -1.69
C GLU A 519 -16.06 2.29 -0.75
N LYS A 520 -14.81 2.75 -0.82
CA LYS A 520 -13.72 2.29 0.05
C LYS A 520 -13.49 0.78 -0.05
N LEU A 521 -13.68 0.21 -1.24
CA LEU A 521 -13.61 -1.23 -1.49
C LEU A 521 -12.32 -1.58 -2.22
N GLY A 522 -11.77 -2.76 -1.92
CA GLY A 522 -10.57 -3.28 -2.56
C GLY A 522 -10.85 -3.80 -3.97
N TRP A 523 -11.13 -2.91 -4.92
CA TRP A 523 -11.26 -3.26 -6.34
C TRP A 523 -9.90 -3.73 -6.87
N LEU A 524 -9.88 -4.95 -7.42
CA LEU A 524 -8.68 -5.77 -7.60
C LEU A 524 -7.79 -5.40 -8.80
N GLU A 525 -8.38 -4.83 -9.86
CA GLU A 525 -7.66 -4.32 -11.03
C GLU A 525 -6.56 -3.32 -10.63
N GLN A 526 -6.83 -2.49 -9.62
CA GLN A 526 -5.90 -1.45 -9.16
C GLN A 526 -4.59 -2.07 -8.67
N ALA A 527 -4.63 -3.24 -8.05
CA ALA A 527 -3.44 -3.88 -7.49
C ALA A 527 -2.38 -4.18 -8.56
N PHE A 528 -2.79 -4.51 -9.80
CA PHE A 528 -1.84 -4.82 -10.87
C PHE A 528 -1.75 -3.73 -11.95
N LEU A 529 -2.84 -3.02 -12.28
CA LEU A 529 -2.81 -1.93 -13.27
C LEU A 529 -2.04 -0.71 -12.72
N MET A 530 -2.17 -0.40 -11.44
CA MET A 530 -1.35 0.61 -10.76
C MET A 530 -0.09 0.01 -10.11
N GLY A 531 0.12 -1.30 -10.24
CA GLY A 531 1.17 -2.07 -9.57
C GLY A 531 2.53 -1.39 -9.63
N GLU A 532 3.10 -1.18 -10.81
CA GLU A 532 4.43 -0.57 -10.93
C GLU A 532 4.51 0.84 -10.33
N GLY A 533 3.47 1.66 -10.54
CA GLY A 533 3.38 3.00 -9.96
C GLY A 533 3.39 2.97 -8.43
N VAL A 534 2.66 2.04 -7.81
CA VAL A 534 2.66 1.87 -6.35
C VAL A 534 4.01 1.35 -5.86
N HIS A 535 4.56 0.30 -6.48
CA HIS A 535 5.80 -0.33 -6.04
C HIS A 535 7.05 0.56 -6.19
N PHE A 536 7.09 1.46 -7.17
CA PHE A 536 8.18 2.43 -7.26
C PHE A 536 8.15 3.44 -6.11
N ASN A 537 6.97 3.69 -5.51
CA ASN A 537 6.80 4.75 -4.51
C ASN A 537 6.74 4.22 -3.07
N TYR A 538 6.25 3.00 -2.83
CA TYR A 538 6.09 2.43 -1.49
C TYR A 538 6.59 0.98 -1.40
N ASP A 539 7.14 0.59 -0.24
CA ASP A 539 7.44 -0.81 0.09
C ASP A 539 6.17 -1.55 0.50
N VAL A 540 5.56 -2.24 -0.46
CA VAL A 540 4.18 -2.78 -0.35
C VAL A 540 4.12 -4.31 -0.29
N TYR A 541 5.23 -4.98 -0.01
CA TYR A 541 5.28 -6.45 0.02
C TYR A 541 4.19 -7.04 0.93
N GLY A 542 4.09 -6.56 2.18
CA GLY A 542 3.11 -7.05 3.16
C GLY A 542 1.67 -6.89 2.68
N LEU A 543 1.30 -5.70 2.21
CA LEU A 543 -0.04 -5.41 1.71
C LEU A 543 -0.40 -6.30 0.52
N TYR A 544 0.52 -6.47 -0.43
CA TYR A 544 0.26 -7.25 -1.63
C TYR A 544 0.10 -8.75 -1.32
N VAL A 545 0.89 -9.29 -0.40
CA VAL A 545 0.68 -10.67 0.12
C VAL A 545 -0.68 -10.78 0.80
N LYS A 546 -1.08 -9.78 1.58
CA LYS A 546 -2.39 -9.75 2.23
C LYS A 546 -3.55 -9.66 1.23
N ILE A 547 -3.41 -8.90 0.13
CA ILE A 547 -4.41 -8.86 -0.95
C ILE A 547 -4.57 -10.24 -1.60
N VAL A 548 -3.48 -10.99 -1.80
CA VAL A 548 -3.55 -12.39 -2.26
C VAL A 548 -4.36 -13.26 -1.31
N ASP A 549 -4.15 -13.11 -0.01
CA ASP A 549 -4.92 -13.83 1.01
C ASP A 549 -6.40 -13.44 1.03
N ASP A 550 -6.72 -12.15 0.83
CA ASP A 550 -8.10 -11.68 0.70
C ASP A 550 -8.78 -12.26 -0.55
N MET A 551 -8.09 -12.36 -1.69
CA MET A 551 -8.62 -13.01 -2.90
C MET A 551 -8.87 -14.50 -2.68
N MET A 552 -7.95 -15.20 -2.00
CA MET A 552 -8.14 -16.61 -1.62
C MET A 552 -9.36 -16.78 -0.71
N ALA A 553 -9.57 -15.85 0.22
CA ALA A 553 -10.75 -15.83 1.08
C ALA A 553 -12.03 -15.42 0.33
N ALA A 554 -11.97 -14.59 -0.71
CA ALA A 554 -13.13 -14.20 -1.50
C ALA A 554 -13.51 -15.27 -2.56
N GLN A 555 -12.58 -16.13 -2.98
CA GLN A 555 -12.83 -17.09 -4.05
C GLN A 555 -14.04 -18.00 -3.76
N THR A 556 -14.95 -18.08 -4.73
CA THR A 556 -16.15 -18.91 -4.66
C THR A 556 -15.83 -20.39 -4.94
N ALA A 557 -16.79 -21.26 -4.63
CA ALA A 557 -16.62 -22.70 -4.85
C ALA A 557 -16.44 -23.09 -6.33
N ASP A 558 -17.05 -22.34 -7.26
CA ASP A 558 -16.94 -22.53 -8.70
C ASP A 558 -15.71 -21.85 -9.33
N GLY A 559 -14.92 -21.11 -8.54
CA GLY A 559 -13.62 -20.58 -8.93
C GLY A 559 -13.59 -19.09 -9.27
N LEU A 560 -14.73 -18.38 -9.23
CA LEU A 560 -14.77 -16.93 -9.38
C LEU A 560 -13.95 -16.28 -8.25
N VAL A 561 -13.07 -15.37 -8.64
CA VAL A 561 -12.52 -14.35 -7.74
C VAL A 561 -13.30 -13.07 -8.02
N PRO A 562 -14.13 -12.58 -7.08
CA PRO A 562 -14.96 -11.39 -7.29
C PRO A 562 -14.12 -10.14 -7.53
N ASP A 563 -14.70 -9.13 -8.17
CA ASP A 563 -13.99 -7.88 -8.51
C ASP A 563 -13.47 -7.08 -7.31
N ILE A 564 -14.01 -7.36 -6.10
CA ILE A 564 -13.54 -6.80 -4.83
C ILE A 564 -13.05 -7.90 -3.89
N ALA A 565 -11.95 -7.64 -3.20
CA ALA A 565 -11.51 -8.45 -2.05
C ALA A 565 -11.07 -7.54 -0.88
N PRO A 566 -11.58 -7.76 0.35
CA PRO A 566 -12.63 -8.71 0.74
C PRO A 566 -14.00 -8.47 0.09
N GLU A 567 -14.72 -9.55 -0.24
CA GLU A 567 -16.09 -9.46 -0.80
C GLU A 567 -17.11 -9.23 0.33
N TYR A 568 -17.29 -7.97 0.74
CA TYR A 568 -18.32 -7.61 1.73
C TYR A 568 -19.74 -7.71 1.18
N VAL A 569 -19.89 -7.64 -0.14
CA VAL A 569 -21.17 -7.59 -0.83
C VAL A 569 -21.06 -8.27 -2.18
N GLU A 570 -22.12 -8.97 -2.57
CA GLU A 570 -22.24 -9.48 -3.93
C GLU A 570 -22.83 -8.39 -4.83
N PHE A 571 -22.00 -7.80 -5.68
CA PHE A 571 -22.48 -6.88 -6.70
C PHE A 571 -23.30 -7.59 -7.79
N TRP A 572 -24.00 -6.80 -8.59
CA TRP A 572 -24.84 -7.30 -9.67
C TRP A 572 -24.03 -7.42 -10.97
N GLN A 573 -24.17 -8.57 -11.65
CA GLN A 573 -23.63 -8.80 -13.00
C GLN A 573 -22.15 -8.42 -13.13
N ASP A 574 -21.83 -7.55 -14.09
CA ASP A 574 -20.48 -7.16 -14.50
C ASP A 574 -19.66 -6.46 -13.40
N PHE A 575 -20.28 -5.97 -12.31
CA PHE A 575 -19.57 -5.35 -11.16
C PHE A 575 -19.11 -6.35 -10.11
N ARG A 576 -19.47 -7.62 -10.26
CA ARG A 576 -18.97 -8.72 -9.42
C ARG A 576 -17.96 -9.59 -10.17
N ASP A 577 -18.13 -9.69 -11.48
CA ASP A 577 -17.43 -10.62 -12.36
C ASP A 577 -17.02 -9.88 -13.64
N SER A 578 -15.85 -9.27 -13.59
CA SER A 578 -15.13 -8.72 -14.75
C SER A 578 -13.77 -9.40 -14.84
N PRO A 579 -13.41 -10.00 -15.99
CA PRO A 579 -12.14 -10.70 -16.14
C PRO A 579 -10.93 -9.83 -15.81
N GLU A 580 -10.96 -8.55 -16.18
CA GLU A 580 -9.86 -7.60 -15.94
C GLU A 580 -9.61 -7.34 -14.45
N TRP A 581 -10.61 -7.53 -13.59
CA TRP A 581 -10.46 -7.39 -12.13
C TRP A 581 -10.01 -8.71 -11.50
N GLY A 582 -10.76 -9.79 -11.75
CA GLY A 582 -10.46 -11.11 -11.15
C GLY A 582 -9.11 -11.70 -11.57
N SER A 583 -8.55 -11.29 -12.73
CA SER A 583 -7.20 -11.68 -13.20
C SER A 583 -6.09 -11.28 -12.22
N ALA A 584 -6.36 -10.36 -11.29
CA ALA A 584 -5.48 -10.09 -10.14
C ALA A 584 -5.08 -11.36 -9.39
N ALA A 585 -5.94 -12.39 -9.35
CA ALA A 585 -5.68 -13.68 -8.73
C ALA A 585 -4.42 -14.39 -9.30
N VAL A 586 -4.09 -14.14 -10.57
CA VAL A 586 -2.91 -14.70 -11.25
C VAL A 586 -1.79 -13.66 -11.31
N ILE A 587 -2.12 -12.41 -11.66
CA ILE A 587 -1.14 -11.36 -11.96
C ILE A 587 -0.49 -10.81 -10.70
N VAL A 588 -1.21 -10.61 -9.59
CA VAL A 588 -0.65 -10.02 -8.37
C VAL A 588 0.44 -10.91 -7.75
N PRO A 589 0.24 -12.25 -7.57
CA PRO A 589 1.32 -13.11 -7.09
C PRO A 589 2.55 -13.13 -8.03
N TRP A 590 2.34 -13.06 -9.34
CA TRP A 590 3.42 -12.92 -10.31
C TRP A 590 4.20 -11.60 -10.15
N LEU A 591 3.50 -10.49 -9.92
CA LEU A 591 4.12 -9.19 -9.66
C LEU A 591 4.97 -9.19 -8.40
N ILE A 592 4.48 -9.80 -7.30
CA ILE A 592 5.25 -9.94 -6.05
C ILE A 592 6.56 -10.69 -6.33
N TYR A 593 6.49 -11.80 -7.08
CA TYR A 593 7.68 -12.57 -7.47
C TYR A 593 8.66 -11.74 -8.30
N LYS A 594 8.20 -11.01 -9.32
CA LYS A 594 9.08 -10.17 -10.15
C LYS A 594 9.71 -9.01 -9.37
N TRP A 595 8.98 -8.43 -8.42
CA TRP A 595 9.40 -7.22 -7.70
C TRP A 595 10.24 -7.50 -6.45
N TYR A 596 9.98 -8.60 -5.74
CA TYR A 596 10.66 -8.95 -4.48
C TYR A 596 11.43 -10.27 -4.54
N GLY A 597 11.25 -11.08 -5.59
CA GLY A 597 11.91 -12.37 -5.75
C GLY A 597 11.26 -13.51 -4.95
N ASP A 598 10.15 -13.24 -4.28
CA ASP A 598 9.48 -14.22 -3.42
C ASP A 598 8.50 -15.11 -4.20
N ILE A 599 8.70 -16.41 -4.08
CA ILE A 599 7.91 -17.45 -4.74
C ILE A 599 6.76 -17.96 -3.86
N GLU A 600 6.80 -17.73 -2.55
CA GLU A 600 5.86 -18.35 -1.61
C GLU A 600 4.40 -17.87 -1.80
N PRO A 601 4.11 -16.58 -2.00
CA PRO A 601 2.74 -16.12 -2.27
C PRO A 601 2.14 -16.80 -3.51
N MET A 602 2.95 -16.95 -4.56
CA MET A 602 2.57 -17.60 -5.81
C MET A 602 2.34 -19.11 -5.64
N LYS A 603 3.20 -19.81 -4.87
CA LYS A 603 2.99 -21.22 -4.51
C LYS A 603 1.71 -21.43 -3.71
N LYS A 604 1.48 -20.58 -2.71
CA LYS A 604 0.28 -20.62 -1.86
C LYS A 604 -0.99 -20.40 -2.68
N ALA A 605 -0.95 -19.46 -3.60
CA ALA A 605 -2.08 -19.07 -4.45
C ALA A 605 -2.35 -20.01 -5.64
N TRP A 606 -1.45 -20.95 -5.98
CA TRP A 606 -1.61 -21.84 -7.14
C TRP A 606 -3.00 -22.51 -7.25
N PRO A 607 -3.61 -23.05 -6.18
CA PRO A 607 -4.96 -23.63 -6.26
C PRO A 607 -6.05 -22.60 -6.61
N MET A 608 -5.92 -21.35 -6.13
CA MET A 608 -6.83 -20.27 -6.49
C MET A 608 -6.69 -19.91 -7.97
N MET A 609 -5.46 -19.75 -8.45
CA MET A 609 -5.16 -19.44 -9.85
C MET A 609 -5.71 -20.50 -10.80
N GLU A 610 -5.47 -21.80 -10.51
CA GLU A 610 -5.97 -22.89 -11.35
C GLU A 610 -7.50 -22.87 -11.44
N LYS A 611 -8.19 -22.69 -10.30
CA LYS A 611 -9.65 -22.60 -10.28
C LYS A 611 -10.17 -21.39 -11.06
N TYR A 612 -9.51 -20.24 -10.94
CA TYR A 612 -9.92 -19.02 -11.62
C TYR A 612 -9.80 -19.14 -13.14
N VAL A 613 -8.67 -19.63 -13.67
CA VAL A 613 -8.55 -19.81 -15.13
C VAL A 613 -9.51 -20.87 -15.66
N GLN A 614 -9.85 -21.90 -14.88
CA GLN A 614 -10.90 -22.86 -15.24
C GLN A 614 -12.31 -22.23 -15.21
N TYR A 615 -12.57 -21.33 -14.28
CA TYR A 615 -13.81 -20.54 -14.24
C TYR A 615 -13.94 -19.70 -15.51
N LEU A 616 -12.89 -18.95 -15.88
CA LEU A 616 -12.85 -18.18 -17.14
C LEU A 616 -13.05 -19.08 -18.36
N LYS A 617 -12.43 -20.27 -18.39
CA LYS A 617 -12.66 -21.28 -19.43
C LYS A 617 -14.15 -21.61 -19.58
N GLY A 618 -14.81 -21.86 -18.45
CA GLY A 618 -16.24 -22.22 -18.40
C GLY A 618 -17.17 -21.08 -18.83
N LYS A 619 -16.71 -19.83 -18.74
CA LYS A 619 -17.41 -18.64 -19.25
C LYS A 619 -17.05 -18.29 -20.70
N SER A 620 -16.06 -18.95 -21.30
CA SER A 620 -15.65 -18.69 -22.69
C SER A 620 -16.47 -19.50 -23.70
N GLU A 621 -16.72 -18.92 -24.87
CA GLU A 621 -17.24 -19.62 -26.05
C GLU A 621 -16.16 -19.64 -27.13
N ASN A 622 -15.70 -20.84 -27.51
CA ASN A 622 -14.58 -21.01 -28.46
C ASN A 622 -13.33 -20.19 -28.06
N ASN A 623 -12.98 -20.21 -26.77
CA ASN A 623 -11.87 -19.45 -26.18
C ASN A 623 -12.03 -17.92 -26.20
N ILE A 624 -13.23 -17.41 -26.48
CA ILE A 624 -13.55 -15.97 -26.40
C ILE A 624 -14.44 -15.71 -25.20
N ILE A 625 -14.06 -14.71 -24.39
CA ILE A 625 -14.88 -14.20 -23.29
C ILE A 625 -15.51 -12.88 -23.74
N ASP A 626 -16.78 -12.63 -23.38
CA ASP A 626 -17.54 -11.44 -23.79
C ASP A 626 -18.51 -10.95 -22.69
N TYR A 627 -17.96 -10.60 -21.52
CA TYR A 627 -18.69 -10.00 -20.39
C TYR A 627 -17.75 -9.11 -19.57
N GLY A 628 -18.27 -8.44 -18.53
CA GLY A 628 -17.47 -7.59 -17.63
C GLY A 628 -17.66 -6.08 -17.88
N LEU A 629 -16.80 -5.25 -17.30
CA LEU A 629 -16.81 -3.79 -17.41
C LEU A 629 -16.03 -3.30 -18.66
N GLY A 630 -15.01 -4.06 -19.08
CA GLY A 630 -14.13 -3.70 -20.20
C GLY A 630 -13.20 -2.54 -19.88
N ASP A 631 -12.87 -1.74 -20.89
CA ASP A 631 -12.08 -0.50 -20.75
C ASP A 631 -12.87 0.64 -20.06
N TRP A 632 -13.09 0.48 -18.75
CA TRP A 632 -13.92 1.35 -17.92
C TRP A 632 -13.48 2.82 -18.02
N PHE A 633 -14.44 3.73 -18.16
CA PHE A 633 -14.23 5.18 -18.33
C PHE A 633 -13.41 5.59 -19.57
N ASP A 634 -13.46 4.80 -20.64
CA ASP A 634 -12.96 5.25 -21.94
C ASP A 634 -13.70 6.51 -22.47
N MET A 635 -13.00 7.31 -23.28
CA MET A 635 -13.51 8.58 -23.79
C MET A 635 -14.26 8.39 -25.11
N GLY A 636 -15.40 7.71 -25.02
CA GLY A 636 -16.35 7.54 -26.12
C GLY A 636 -17.27 8.75 -26.36
N PRO A 637 -18.20 8.65 -27.33
CA PRO A 637 -19.13 9.73 -27.68
C PRO A 637 -20.20 9.99 -26.61
N GLU A 638 -20.47 9.04 -25.72
CA GLU A 638 -21.40 9.16 -24.60
C GLU A 638 -20.67 9.41 -23.27
N ARG A 639 -21.45 9.59 -22.19
CA ARG A 639 -20.90 9.82 -20.85
C ARG A 639 -19.98 8.65 -20.43
N PRO A 640 -18.74 8.91 -19.95
CA PRO A 640 -17.84 7.86 -19.47
C PRO A 640 -18.47 6.96 -18.40
N GLY A 641 -18.15 5.67 -18.48
CA GLY A 641 -18.73 4.59 -17.69
C GLY A 641 -18.31 3.24 -18.29
N TYR A 642 -19.27 2.41 -18.71
CA TYR A 642 -18.96 1.20 -19.47
C TYR A 642 -18.19 1.53 -20.76
N ALA A 643 -17.28 0.62 -21.16
CA ALA A 643 -16.48 0.76 -22.37
C ALA A 643 -17.33 0.99 -23.63
N GLN A 644 -16.97 2.01 -24.42
CA GLN A 644 -17.71 2.45 -25.60
C GLN A 644 -16.95 2.21 -26.91
N LEU A 645 -15.61 2.32 -26.87
CA LEU A 645 -14.73 2.28 -28.03
C LEU A 645 -14.13 0.89 -28.23
N THR A 646 -13.81 0.19 -27.14
CA THR A 646 -13.19 -1.14 -27.18
C THR A 646 -14.22 -2.19 -26.80
N PRO A 647 -14.49 -3.20 -27.64
CA PRO A 647 -15.41 -4.26 -27.27
C PRO A 647 -14.92 -5.00 -26.02
N LYS A 648 -15.83 -5.23 -25.07
CA LYS A 648 -15.54 -5.99 -23.84
C LYS A 648 -14.90 -7.35 -24.14
N ALA A 649 -15.35 -8.00 -25.21
CA ALA A 649 -14.78 -9.25 -25.66
C ALA A 649 -13.27 -9.21 -25.92
N LEU A 650 -12.76 -8.06 -26.37
CA LEU A 650 -11.35 -7.87 -26.66
C LEU A 650 -10.54 -7.83 -25.37
N THR A 651 -10.91 -6.95 -24.43
CA THR A 651 -10.17 -6.81 -23.16
C THR A 651 -10.25 -8.07 -22.32
N ALA A 652 -11.46 -8.64 -22.19
CA ALA A 652 -11.71 -9.85 -21.43
C ALA A 652 -10.95 -11.08 -21.98
N THR A 653 -10.90 -11.25 -23.30
CA THR A 653 -10.16 -12.37 -23.90
C THR A 653 -8.65 -12.12 -23.85
N ALA A 654 -8.20 -10.88 -23.98
CA ALA A 654 -6.78 -10.55 -23.92
C ALA A 654 -6.18 -10.79 -22.53
N ILE A 655 -6.91 -10.44 -21.47
CA ILE A 655 -6.45 -10.70 -20.10
C ILE A 655 -6.52 -12.20 -19.76
N TYR A 656 -7.56 -12.90 -20.22
CA TYR A 656 -7.66 -14.36 -20.09
C TYR A 656 -6.50 -15.10 -20.77
N PHE A 657 -6.08 -14.66 -21.97
CA PHE A 657 -4.87 -15.18 -22.59
C PHE A 657 -3.64 -14.95 -21.71
N TYR A 658 -3.50 -13.74 -21.15
CA TYR A 658 -2.36 -13.38 -20.32
C TYR A 658 -2.29 -14.24 -19.05
N ASP A 659 -3.41 -14.44 -18.36
CA ASP A 659 -3.51 -15.33 -17.21
C ASP A 659 -3.05 -16.75 -17.54
N VAL A 660 -3.58 -17.34 -18.61
CA VAL A 660 -3.22 -18.72 -19.01
C VAL A 660 -1.76 -18.82 -19.45
N LYS A 661 -1.21 -17.78 -20.08
CA LYS A 661 0.23 -17.69 -20.41
C LYS A 661 1.07 -17.67 -19.13
N LEU A 662 0.71 -16.82 -18.16
CA LEU A 662 1.39 -16.74 -16.86
C LEU A 662 1.31 -18.07 -16.10
N MET A 663 0.18 -18.79 -16.16
CA MET A 663 0.07 -20.11 -15.51
C MET A 663 1.16 -21.09 -15.98
N SER A 664 1.56 -21.04 -17.26
CA SER A 664 2.66 -21.86 -17.78
C SER A 664 4.01 -21.44 -17.20
N GLU A 665 4.28 -20.13 -17.13
CA GLU A 665 5.52 -19.57 -16.58
C GLU A 665 5.63 -19.85 -15.08
N ILE A 666 4.55 -19.62 -14.34
CA ILE A 666 4.41 -19.90 -12.91
C ILE A 666 4.63 -21.39 -12.65
N ALA A 667 4.00 -22.28 -13.42
CA ALA A 667 4.16 -23.74 -13.27
C ALA A 667 5.63 -24.16 -13.34
N SER A 668 6.40 -23.58 -14.26
CA SER A 668 7.84 -23.81 -14.37
C SER A 668 8.60 -23.39 -13.11
N ILE A 669 8.29 -22.21 -12.58
CA ILE A 669 8.97 -21.65 -11.40
C ILE A 669 8.68 -22.44 -10.12
N ILE A 670 7.43 -22.88 -9.92
CA ILE A 670 7.01 -23.58 -8.70
C ILE A 670 7.13 -25.11 -8.79
N GLY A 671 7.68 -25.65 -9.89
CA GLY A 671 7.94 -27.08 -10.07
C GLY A 671 6.70 -27.92 -10.39
N LYS A 672 5.75 -27.37 -11.16
CA LYS A 672 4.55 -28.05 -11.69
C LYS A 672 4.75 -28.47 -13.14
N ASP A 673 5.82 -29.23 -13.41
CA ASP A 673 6.29 -29.55 -14.77
C ASP A 673 5.21 -30.14 -15.69
N SER A 674 4.28 -30.95 -15.15
CA SER A 674 3.18 -31.54 -15.91
C SER A 674 2.17 -30.53 -16.44
N ASP A 675 2.07 -29.35 -15.83
CA ASP A 675 1.11 -28.32 -16.18
C ASP A 675 1.65 -27.30 -17.20
N ILE A 676 2.97 -27.21 -17.38
CA ILE A 676 3.60 -26.26 -18.32
C ILE A 676 3.01 -26.42 -19.74
N GLY A 677 3.08 -27.64 -20.30
CA GLY A 677 2.57 -27.91 -21.64
C GLY A 677 1.04 -27.79 -21.76
N LYS A 678 0.30 -28.02 -20.68
CA LYS A 678 -1.16 -27.86 -20.63
C LYS A 678 -1.54 -26.38 -20.80
N TYR A 679 -0.91 -25.50 -20.04
CA TYR A 679 -1.22 -24.07 -20.09
C TYR A 679 -0.63 -23.39 -21.33
N SER A 680 0.58 -23.77 -21.78
CA SER A 680 1.15 -23.21 -23.01
C SER A 680 0.26 -23.48 -24.24
N ASN A 681 -0.17 -24.74 -24.42
CA ASN A 681 -1.05 -25.10 -25.55
C ASN A 681 -2.41 -24.38 -25.46
N TRP A 682 -2.94 -24.23 -24.25
CA TRP A 682 -4.20 -23.51 -24.05
C TRP A 682 -4.06 -22.02 -24.36
N SER A 683 -2.97 -21.36 -23.96
CA SER A 683 -2.72 -19.97 -24.35
C SER A 683 -2.59 -19.81 -25.87
N ASP A 684 -1.96 -20.78 -26.57
CA ASP A 684 -1.85 -20.75 -28.04
C ASP A 684 -3.22 -20.88 -28.73
N GLU A 685 -4.12 -21.72 -28.19
CA GLU A 685 -5.50 -21.85 -28.67
C GLU A 685 -6.29 -20.54 -28.48
N ILE A 686 -6.12 -19.85 -27.34
CA ILE A 686 -6.75 -18.55 -27.10
C ILE A 686 -6.18 -17.50 -28.06
N LYS A 687 -4.85 -17.43 -28.25
CA LYS A 687 -4.21 -16.51 -29.20
C LYS A 687 -4.74 -16.68 -30.61
N THR A 688 -4.87 -17.93 -31.06
CA THR A 688 -5.43 -18.26 -32.38
C THR A 688 -6.87 -17.78 -32.51
N ALA A 689 -7.72 -18.05 -31.51
CA ALA A 689 -9.11 -17.61 -31.50
C ALA A 689 -9.22 -16.08 -31.49
N PHE A 690 -8.40 -15.41 -30.68
CA PHE A 690 -8.34 -13.96 -30.56
C PHE A 690 -7.97 -13.29 -31.89
N ASN A 691 -6.85 -13.69 -32.51
CA ASN A 691 -6.42 -13.11 -33.78
C ASN A 691 -7.42 -13.41 -34.91
N THR A 692 -8.06 -14.58 -34.90
CA THR A 692 -9.14 -14.90 -35.86
C THR A 692 -10.34 -13.97 -35.72
N LYS A 693 -10.73 -13.61 -34.48
CA LYS A 693 -11.90 -12.77 -34.21
C LYS A 693 -11.61 -11.27 -34.38
N PHE A 694 -10.44 -10.82 -33.94
CA PHE A 694 -10.19 -9.38 -33.75
C PHE A 694 -9.14 -8.79 -34.69
N PHE A 695 -8.26 -9.57 -35.32
CA PHE A 695 -7.23 -9.02 -36.20
C PHE A 695 -7.66 -9.05 -37.67
N ASP A 696 -7.73 -7.88 -38.30
CA ASP A 696 -7.99 -7.78 -39.73
C ASP A 696 -6.67 -7.84 -40.52
N GLN A 697 -6.53 -8.88 -41.35
CA GLN A 697 -5.29 -9.14 -42.09
C GLN A 697 -5.02 -8.15 -43.23
N GLU A 698 -6.03 -7.46 -43.74
CA GLU A 698 -5.89 -6.50 -44.84
C GLU A 698 -5.51 -5.12 -44.32
N THR A 699 -6.20 -4.65 -43.30
CA THR A 699 -6.02 -3.32 -42.69
C THR A 699 -4.95 -3.30 -41.61
N LYS A 700 -4.57 -4.47 -41.07
CA LYS A 700 -3.62 -4.61 -39.94
C LYS A 700 -4.10 -3.90 -38.67
N VAL A 701 -5.42 -3.80 -38.50
CA VAL A 701 -6.08 -3.17 -37.35
C VAL A 701 -6.73 -4.25 -36.48
N TYR A 702 -6.62 -4.09 -35.16
CA TYR A 702 -7.40 -4.86 -34.21
C TYR A 702 -8.75 -4.20 -33.95
N SER A 703 -9.84 -4.94 -34.18
CA SER A 703 -11.23 -4.56 -33.89
C SER A 703 -11.57 -3.13 -34.32
N THR A 704 -11.93 -2.25 -33.38
CA THR A 704 -12.33 -0.87 -33.66
C THR A 704 -11.15 0.07 -33.95
N GLY A 705 -9.92 -0.38 -33.76
CA GLY A 705 -8.71 0.46 -33.90
C GLY A 705 -8.56 1.51 -32.78
N SER A 706 -9.29 1.37 -31.68
CA SER A 706 -9.11 2.20 -30.49
C SER A 706 -7.69 2.02 -29.90
N GLN A 707 -7.25 2.98 -29.07
CA GLN A 707 -5.95 2.90 -28.40
C GLN A 707 -5.79 1.59 -27.63
N THR A 708 -6.82 1.18 -26.91
CA THR A 708 -6.84 -0.07 -26.12
C THR A 708 -6.90 -1.31 -27.00
N ALA A 709 -7.72 -1.31 -28.06
CA ALA A 709 -7.85 -2.44 -28.98
C ALA A 709 -6.52 -2.82 -29.64
N ILE A 710 -5.62 -1.85 -29.83
CA ILE A 710 -4.30 -2.07 -30.42
C ILE A 710 -3.22 -2.31 -29.35
N SER A 711 -3.22 -1.52 -28.26
CA SER A 711 -2.15 -1.56 -27.26
C SER A 711 -2.18 -2.82 -26.38
N MET A 712 -3.36 -3.28 -25.96
CA MET A 712 -3.47 -4.46 -25.10
C MET A 712 -2.90 -5.72 -25.75
N PRO A 713 -3.29 -6.13 -26.99
CA PRO A 713 -2.70 -7.32 -27.62
C PRO A 713 -1.19 -7.19 -27.88
N LEU A 714 -0.66 -5.98 -28.11
CA LEU A 714 0.78 -5.74 -28.24
C LEU A 714 1.52 -6.08 -26.96
N VAL A 715 0.99 -5.68 -25.80
CA VAL A 715 1.65 -5.84 -24.51
C VAL A 715 1.53 -7.27 -23.99
N VAL A 716 0.36 -7.90 -24.08
CA VAL A 716 0.19 -9.26 -23.53
C VAL A 716 0.83 -10.34 -24.40
N GLY A 717 1.16 -10.04 -25.67
CA GLY A 717 1.83 -10.95 -26.60
C GLY A 717 0.90 -11.67 -27.59
N LEU A 718 -0.27 -11.11 -27.86
CA LEU A 718 -1.24 -11.65 -28.82
C LEU A 718 -0.90 -11.29 -30.27
N VAL A 719 -0.18 -10.20 -30.51
CA VAL A 719 0.26 -9.85 -31.87
C VAL A 719 1.30 -10.85 -32.35
N ASP A 720 1.13 -11.34 -33.58
CA ASP A 720 2.11 -12.19 -34.23
C ASP A 720 3.36 -11.37 -34.59
N GLU A 721 4.55 -11.94 -34.39
CA GLU A 721 5.82 -11.21 -34.52
C GLU A 721 5.98 -10.55 -35.91
N GLU A 722 5.51 -11.21 -36.97
CA GLU A 722 5.52 -10.68 -38.34
C GLU A 722 4.66 -9.42 -38.54
N ASN A 723 3.63 -9.22 -37.71
CA ASN A 723 2.72 -8.07 -37.78
C ASN A 723 3.05 -7.02 -36.72
N ARG A 724 3.99 -7.29 -35.81
CA ARG A 724 4.23 -6.47 -34.63
C ARG A 724 4.63 -5.03 -34.99
N GLU A 725 5.57 -4.86 -35.91
CA GLU A 725 6.05 -3.54 -36.35
C GLU A 725 4.93 -2.71 -37.01
N VAL A 726 4.13 -3.32 -37.91
CA VAL A 726 3.04 -2.62 -38.59
C VAL A 726 1.92 -2.24 -37.61
N VAL A 727 1.60 -3.08 -36.63
CA VAL A 727 0.58 -2.78 -35.61
C VAL A 727 1.03 -1.62 -34.70
N VAL A 728 2.31 -1.56 -34.34
CA VAL A 728 2.88 -0.40 -33.62
C VAL A 728 2.74 0.88 -34.46
N GLN A 729 3.05 0.81 -35.75
CA GLN A 729 2.92 1.96 -36.64
C GLN A 729 1.46 2.41 -36.76
N THR A 730 0.50 1.48 -36.87
CA THR A 730 -0.94 1.77 -36.86
C THR A 730 -1.36 2.50 -35.58
N LEU A 731 -0.86 2.10 -34.41
CA LEU A 731 -1.12 2.78 -33.15
C LEU A 731 -0.61 4.24 -33.17
N VAL A 732 0.64 4.43 -33.60
CA VAL A 732 1.29 5.76 -33.69
C VAL A 732 0.52 6.68 -34.64
N GLU A 733 0.12 6.16 -35.80
CA GLU A 733 -0.67 6.91 -36.79
C GLU A 733 -2.06 7.26 -36.26
N SER A 734 -2.75 6.32 -35.60
CA SER A 734 -4.07 6.56 -34.98
C SER A 734 -4.03 7.69 -33.96
N ILE A 735 -3.04 7.68 -33.06
CA ILE A 735 -2.84 8.73 -32.05
C ILE A 735 -2.48 10.07 -32.70
N SER A 736 -1.60 10.06 -33.72
CA SER A 736 -1.20 11.29 -34.42
C SER A 736 -2.38 11.93 -35.18
N ASN A 737 -3.20 11.11 -35.83
CA ASN A 737 -4.38 11.55 -36.60
C ASN A 737 -5.50 12.08 -35.69
N SER A 738 -5.65 11.52 -34.49
CA SER A 738 -6.55 12.02 -33.43
C SER A 738 -5.98 13.22 -32.67
N LYS A 739 -4.87 13.82 -33.14
CA LYS A 739 -4.22 14.98 -32.50
C LYS A 739 -3.87 14.72 -31.03
N TYR A 740 -3.42 13.49 -30.75
CA TYR A 740 -2.89 13.06 -29.45
C TYR A 740 -3.94 13.04 -28.32
N GLU A 741 -5.23 12.89 -28.65
CA GLU A 741 -6.30 12.77 -27.65
C GLU A 741 -6.18 11.47 -26.86
N LEU A 742 -6.50 11.51 -25.56
CA LEU A 742 -6.61 10.31 -24.72
C LEU A 742 -7.98 9.67 -24.95
N THR A 743 -8.00 8.42 -25.40
CA THR A 743 -9.26 7.68 -25.60
C THR A 743 -9.40 6.46 -24.69
N ALA A 744 -8.29 5.88 -24.25
CA ALA A 744 -8.30 4.72 -23.36
C ALA A 744 -8.85 5.04 -21.96
N GLY A 745 -9.58 4.08 -21.40
CA GLY A 745 -10.06 4.10 -20.03
C GLY A 745 -9.03 3.55 -19.03
N ASP A 746 -9.50 3.09 -17.89
CA ASP A 746 -8.71 2.52 -16.80
C ASP A 746 -7.83 1.35 -17.29
N VAL A 747 -8.45 0.23 -17.69
CA VAL A 747 -7.72 -0.95 -18.19
C VAL A 747 -6.77 -0.57 -19.32
N GLY A 748 -7.29 0.11 -20.33
CA GLY A 748 -6.58 0.34 -21.58
C GLY A 748 -5.43 1.33 -21.48
N PHE A 749 -5.51 2.33 -20.61
CA PHE A 749 -4.47 3.36 -20.52
C PHE A 749 -3.17 2.77 -19.95
N ASN A 750 -3.23 1.77 -19.05
CA ASN A 750 -2.04 1.04 -18.61
C ASN A 750 -1.30 0.39 -19.79
N TYR A 751 -2.04 -0.36 -20.61
CA TYR A 751 -1.47 -1.05 -21.77
C TYR A 751 -1.01 -0.07 -22.84
N LEU A 752 -1.67 1.08 -23.00
CA LEU A 752 -1.23 2.13 -23.91
C LEU A 752 0.14 2.70 -23.48
N VAL A 753 0.31 3.01 -22.20
CA VAL A 753 1.59 3.50 -21.66
C VAL A 753 2.70 2.47 -21.90
N LYS A 754 2.45 1.21 -21.54
CA LYS A 754 3.40 0.10 -21.75
C LYS A 754 3.72 -0.15 -23.22
N ALA A 755 2.71 -0.13 -24.10
CA ALA A 755 2.90 -0.32 -25.53
C ALA A 755 3.77 0.79 -26.13
N LEU A 756 3.53 2.05 -25.77
CA LEU A 756 4.31 3.16 -26.30
C LEU A 756 5.75 3.17 -25.74
N ASP A 757 5.93 2.92 -24.45
CA ASP A 757 7.27 2.94 -23.83
C ASP A 757 8.16 1.80 -24.36
N SER A 758 7.65 0.56 -24.37
CA SER A 758 8.38 -0.62 -24.85
C SER A 758 8.71 -0.57 -26.35
N ASN A 759 8.01 0.26 -27.12
CA ASN A 759 8.22 0.42 -28.57
C ASN A 759 8.91 1.74 -28.95
N GLY A 760 9.58 2.39 -27.99
CA GLY A 760 10.39 3.59 -28.25
C GLY A 760 9.58 4.83 -28.62
N GLN A 761 8.28 4.86 -28.30
CA GLN A 761 7.36 5.96 -28.60
C GLN A 761 7.20 6.94 -27.43
N SER A 762 8.25 7.13 -26.62
CA SER A 762 8.21 8.05 -25.47
C SER A 762 7.95 9.52 -25.87
N GLU A 763 8.32 9.93 -27.08
CA GLU A 763 7.99 11.26 -27.63
C GLU A 763 6.47 11.42 -27.85
N LEU A 764 5.77 10.32 -28.18
CA LEU A 764 4.33 10.32 -28.32
C LEU A 764 3.64 10.42 -26.95
N LEU A 765 4.14 9.67 -25.95
CA LEU A 765 3.69 9.80 -24.56
C LEU A 765 3.84 11.23 -24.03
N TYR A 766 4.96 11.89 -24.34
CA TYR A 766 5.16 13.30 -24.04
C TYR A 766 4.06 14.16 -24.69
N LYS A 767 3.86 14.06 -26.01
CA LYS A 767 2.88 14.89 -26.74
C LYS A 767 1.43 14.71 -26.26
N MET A 768 1.04 13.49 -25.90
CA MET A 768 -0.29 13.18 -25.38
C MET A 768 -0.54 13.85 -24.02
N ASN A 769 0.49 13.89 -23.16
CA ASN A 769 0.32 14.26 -21.74
C ASN A 769 0.88 15.65 -21.39
N ALA A 770 1.71 16.26 -22.23
CA ALA A 770 2.31 17.58 -22.02
C ALA A 770 1.38 18.72 -22.45
N ARG A 771 0.10 18.68 -22.02
CA ARG A 771 -0.94 19.65 -22.39
C ARG A 771 -2.07 19.71 -21.36
N ASP A 772 -2.88 20.76 -21.43
CA ASP A 772 -3.98 21.04 -20.49
C ASP A 772 -5.30 21.48 -21.14
N ASP A 773 -5.39 21.41 -22.48
CA ASP A 773 -6.49 21.91 -23.29
C ASP A 773 -7.54 20.86 -23.64
N VAL A 774 -7.25 19.58 -23.38
CA VAL A 774 -8.15 18.43 -23.61
C VAL A 774 -8.21 17.56 -22.35
N PRO A 775 -9.29 16.76 -22.14
CA PRO A 775 -9.37 15.82 -21.02
C PRO A 775 -8.11 14.97 -20.85
N GLY A 776 -7.59 14.92 -19.63
CA GLY A 776 -6.25 14.42 -19.32
C GLY A 776 -5.70 15.05 -18.04
N TYR A 777 -4.50 14.65 -17.60
CA TYR A 777 -3.96 15.09 -16.31
C TYR A 777 -3.80 16.61 -16.18
N GLY A 778 -3.24 17.28 -17.20
CA GLY A 778 -3.08 18.73 -17.18
C GLY A 778 -4.43 19.47 -17.11
N TYR A 779 -5.46 18.91 -17.74
CA TYR A 779 -6.83 19.45 -17.66
C TYR A 779 -7.43 19.28 -16.26
N GLN A 780 -7.22 18.14 -15.60
CA GLN A 780 -7.63 17.94 -14.21
C GLN A 780 -6.96 18.98 -13.28
N LEU A 781 -5.65 19.20 -13.43
CA LEU A 781 -4.91 20.24 -12.69
C LEU A 781 -5.46 21.64 -12.96
N LYS A 782 -5.82 21.95 -14.21
CA LYS A 782 -6.43 23.23 -14.61
C LYS A 782 -7.82 23.44 -14.01
N LYS A 783 -8.55 22.35 -13.78
CA LYS A 783 -9.83 22.32 -13.04
C LYS A 783 -9.67 22.42 -11.52
N GLY A 784 -8.44 22.44 -11.01
CA GLY A 784 -8.15 22.59 -9.58
C GLY A 784 -8.08 21.28 -8.82
N ALA A 785 -8.00 20.14 -9.51
CA ALA A 785 -7.77 18.84 -8.88
C ALA A 785 -6.42 18.81 -8.16
N THR A 786 -6.40 18.18 -7.00
CA THR A 786 -5.21 18.05 -6.12
C THR A 786 -4.93 16.59 -5.76
N ALA A 787 -5.87 15.69 -6.04
CA ALA A 787 -5.68 14.26 -6.18
C ALA A 787 -6.28 13.84 -7.53
N LEU A 788 -5.80 12.74 -8.10
CA LEU A 788 -6.28 12.22 -9.39
C LEU A 788 -7.79 11.92 -9.33
N THR A 789 -8.52 12.29 -10.39
CA THR A 789 -9.98 12.08 -10.47
C THR A 789 -10.32 10.79 -11.21
N GLU A 790 -11.52 10.25 -10.98
CA GLU A 790 -12.03 9.03 -11.64
C GLU A 790 -12.25 9.20 -13.15
N SER A 791 -12.25 10.43 -13.67
CA SER A 791 -12.56 10.69 -15.07
C SER A 791 -11.60 11.69 -15.70
N TRP A 792 -11.18 11.44 -16.93
CA TRP A 792 -10.34 12.38 -17.68
C TRP A 792 -10.88 13.83 -17.72
N PRO A 793 -12.20 14.07 -17.82
CA PRO A 793 -12.77 15.42 -17.79
C PRO A 793 -12.97 16.04 -16.40
N ALA A 794 -12.53 15.39 -15.31
CA ALA A 794 -12.77 15.82 -13.93
C ALA A 794 -14.25 16.12 -13.64
N LEU A 795 -15.13 15.15 -13.91
CA LEU A 795 -16.57 15.30 -13.66
C LEU A 795 -16.85 15.48 -12.16
N GLU A 796 -17.68 16.46 -11.81
CA GLU A 796 -18.02 16.83 -10.42
C GLU A 796 -18.96 15.82 -9.73
N VAL A 797 -19.57 14.92 -10.51
CA VAL A 797 -20.57 13.93 -10.08
C VAL A 797 -19.98 12.53 -9.85
N VAL A 798 -18.66 12.38 -9.96
CA VAL A 798 -17.90 11.15 -9.71
C VAL A 798 -16.71 11.46 -8.79
N SER A 799 -15.89 10.48 -8.44
CA SER A 799 -14.81 10.68 -7.46
C SER A 799 -13.75 11.65 -7.98
N ASN A 800 -13.33 12.57 -7.12
CA ASN A 800 -12.21 13.47 -7.36
C ASN A 800 -10.96 13.06 -6.56
N ASN A 801 -10.90 11.78 -6.17
CA ASN A 801 -9.76 11.11 -5.56
C ASN A 801 -9.82 9.59 -5.85
N HIS A 802 -9.25 9.18 -6.98
CA HIS A 802 -9.28 7.81 -7.49
C HIS A 802 -7.95 7.52 -8.20
N LEU A 803 -7.26 6.43 -7.86
CA LEU A 803 -5.91 6.18 -8.39
C LEU A 803 -5.86 5.46 -9.75
N MET A 804 -6.99 4.96 -10.24
CA MET A 804 -7.05 4.00 -11.35
C MET A 804 -6.39 4.53 -12.63
N LEU A 805 -6.59 5.82 -12.98
CA LEU A 805 -5.98 6.43 -14.18
C LEU A 805 -4.50 6.83 -14.02
N GLY A 806 -3.80 6.42 -12.96
CA GLY A 806 -2.47 6.94 -12.59
C GLY A 806 -1.29 6.37 -13.39
N HIS A 807 -1.53 5.64 -14.48
CA HIS A 807 -0.51 4.81 -15.14
C HIS A 807 0.67 5.57 -15.75
N LEU A 808 0.54 6.87 -16.05
CA LEU A 808 1.67 7.68 -16.58
C LEU A 808 2.86 7.72 -15.62
N MET A 809 2.62 7.55 -14.32
CA MET A 809 3.67 7.48 -13.30
C MET A 809 4.68 6.35 -13.57
N GLU A 810 4.25 5.22 -14.14
CA GLU A 810 5.16 4.14 -14.53
C GLU A 810 6.22 4.67 -15.53
N TRP A 811 5.79 5.45 -16.51
CA TRP A 811 6.66 6.06 -17.50
C TRP A 811 7.57 7.15 -16.92
N PHE A 812 7.17 7.81 -15.83
CA PHE A 812 8.07 8.75 -15.13
C PHE A 812 9.30 8.03 -14.57
N TYR A 813 9.13 6.84 -13.98
CA TYR A 813 10.25 6.06 -13.45
C TYR A 813 11.01 5.28 -14.53
N LYS A 814 10.32 4.50 -15.37
CA LYS A 814 10.94 3.63 -16.40
C LYS A 814 11.35 4.36 -17.68
N GLY A 815 10.56 5.34 -18.09
CA GLY A 815 10.84 6.15 -19.28
C GLY A 815 11.77 7.31 -18.96
N LEU A 816 11.24 8.37 -18.33
CA LEU A 816 12.02 9.58 -18.06
C LEU A 816 13.18 9.31 -17.08
N GLY A 817 12.91 8.61 -15.98
CA GLY A 817 13.93 8.18 -15.04
C GLY A 817 14.86 7.10 -15.60
N GLY A 818 14.35 6.26 -16.51
CA GLY A 818 15.12 5.18 -17.11
C GLY A 818 15.31 3.96 -16.20
N ILE A 819 14.70 3.88 -15.02
CA ILE A 819 14.92 2.77 -14.07
C ILE A 819 13.96 1.63 -14.38
N SER A 820 14.51 0.48 -14.79
CA SER A 820 13.80 -0.77 -15.02
C SER A 820 14.69 -1.95 -14.63
N GLN A 821 14.28 -3.18 -14.94
CA GLN A 821 15.09 -4.38 -14.78
C GLN A 821 15.02 -5.23 -16.05
N THR A 822 16.02 -6.08 -16.29
CA THR A 822 16.02 -7.00 -17.44
C THR A 822 14.92 -8.05 -17.30
N GLU A 823 14.58 -8.74 -18.39
CA GLU A 823 13.49 -9.73 -18.39
C GLU A 823 13.76 -10.88 -17.41
N GLU A 824 15.02 -11.32 -17.31
CA GLU A 824 15.48 -12.39 -16.43
C GLU A 824 15.70 -11.93 -14.98
N SER A 825 15.67 -10.62 -14.74
CA SER A 825 15.88 -10.06 -13.40
C SER A 825 14.72 -10.39 -12.46
N LEU A 826 15.06 -10.59 -11.19
CA LEU A 826 14.15 -10.60 -10.06
C LEU A 826 14.62 -9.58 -9.05
N ALA A 827 13.67 -8.89 -8.42
CA ALA A 827 13.96 -7.92 -7.36
C ALA A 827 15.00 -6.85 -7.75
N TYR A 828 15.07 -6.49 -9.03
CA TYR A 828 16.06 -5.57 -9.57
C TYR A 828 17.52 -5.99 -9.32
N LYS A 829 17.80 -7.30 -9.30
CA LYS A 829 19.18 -7.80 -9.25
C LYS A 829 19.97 -7.45 -10.51
N PHE A 830 19.31 -7.48 -11.68
CA PHE A 830 19.86 -7.03 -12.96
C PHE A 830 19.08 -5.81 -13.45
N VAL A 831 19.60 -4.64 -13.10
CA VAL A 831 18.98 -3.34 -13.37
C VAL A 831 19.16 -2.99 -14.85
N LYS A 832 18.20 -2.27 -15.42
CA LYS A 832 18.35 -1.61 -16.71
C LYS A 832 18.12 -0.11 -16.55
N ILE A 833 19.12 0.68 -16.94
CA ILE A 833 19.11 2.14 -16.92
C ILE A 833 19.05 2.67 -18.36
N GLU A 834 17.87 3.12 -18.81
CA GLU A 834 17.67 3.66 -20.16
C GLU A 834 16.78 4.91 -20.14
N PRO A 835 17.30 6.08 -19.76
CA PRO A 835 16.52 7.31 -19.72
C PRO A 835 16.07 7.76 -21.12
N LYS A 836 14.79 8.13 -21.24
CA LYS A 836 14.17 8.61 -22.49
C LYS A 836 14.14 10.14 -22.49
N VAL A 837 15.04 10.76 -23.26
CA VAL A 837 15.11 12.22 -23.43
C VAL A 837 14.14 12.65 -24.53
N VAL A 838 13.05 13.31 -24.17
CA VAL A 838 11.93 13.66 -25.07
C VAL A 838 11.40 15.07 -24.80
N GLY A 839 10.70 15.64 -25.78
CA GLY A 839 9.89 16.84 -25.57
C GLY A 839 10.63 18.13 -25.18
N GLY A 840 11.96 18.13 -25.21
CA GLY A 840 12.78 19.24 -24.69
C GLY A 840 12.95 19.24 -23.17
N ILE A 841 12.69 18.12 -22.50
CA ILE A 841 13.01 17.96 -21.07
C ILE A 841 14.53 18.00 -20.91
N GLU A 842 15.02 18.94 -20.09
CA GLU A 842 16.44 19.20 -19.88
C GLU A 842 17.04 18.36 -18.75
N SER A 843 16.22 17.84 -17.83
CA SER A 843 16.70 16.94 -16.78
C SER A 843 15.59 16.10 -16.17
N ALA A 844 15.94 14.89 -15.71
CA ALA A 844 15.12 14.13 -14.78
C ALA A 844 15.98 13.37 -13.76
N LYS A 845 15.38 13.09 -12.60
CA LYS A 845 15.95 12.25 -11.54
C LYS A 845 14.88 11.26 -11.12
N ALA A 846 15.23 9.98 -11.11
CA ALA A 846 14.47 8.92 -10.46
C ALA A 846 15.37 8.17 -9.47
N LYS A 847 14.81 7.79 -8.33
CA LYS A 847 15.44 6.99 -7.30
C LYS A 847 14.46 5.91 -6.85
N TYR A 848 14.94 4.69 -6.65
CA TYR A 848 14.15 3.57 -6.13
C TYR A 848 14.97 2.77 -5.11
N GLU A 849 14.45 2.56 -3.91
CA GLU A 849 15.03 1.70 -2.88
C GLU A 849 14.60 0.24 -3.09
N SER A 850 15.34 -0.50 -3.90
CA SER A 850 15.08 -1.93 -4.16
C SER A 850 15.32 -2.81 -2.92
N PRO A 851 14.95 -4.11 -2.98
CA PRO A 851 15.32 -5.08 -1.94
C PRO A 851 16.83 -5.18 -1.68
N TYR A 852 17.68 -4.81 -2.65
CA TYR A 852 19.14 -4.79 -2.49
C TYR A 852 19.70 -3.43 -2.05
N GLY A 853 18.94 -2.34 -2.20
CA GLY A 853 19.36 -0.97 -1.91
C GLY A 853 19.04 0.02 -3.02
N THR A 854 19.65 1.20 -2.92
CA THR A 854 19.33 2.34 -3.80
C THR A 854 19.74 2.11 -5.24
N ILE A 855 18.78 2.31 -6.15
CA ILE A 855 19.00 2.49 -7.59
C ILE A 855 18.73 3.96 -7.92
N LEU A 856 19.70 4.65 -8.52
CA LEU A 856 19.57 6.06 -8.93
C LEU A 856 19.84 6.21 -10.42
N SER A 857 19.02 7.02 -11.08
CA SER A 857 19.29 7.57 -12.41
C SER A 857 18.98 9.06 -12.41
N SER A 858 19.99 9.88 -12.68
CA SER A 858 19.84 11.33 -12.75
C SER A 858 20.59 11.89 -13.94
N TRP A 859 19.85 12.43 -14.91
CA TRP A 859 20.43 12.96 -16.13
C TRP A 859 20.13 14.44 -16.35
N LYS A 860 21.02 15.07 -17.11
CA LYS A 860 20.87 16.42 -17.64
C LYS A 860 21.27 16.44 -19.10
N ASP A 861 20.44 17.06 -19.92
CA ASP A 861 20.63 17.24 -21.34
C ASP A 861 20.76 18.73 -21.68
N SER A 862 21.82 19.09 -22.39
CA SER A 862 22.07 20.45 -22.86
C SER A 862 22.46 20.44 -24.34
N GLU A 863 22.70 21.61 -24.94
CA GLU A 863 23.17 21.69 -26.33
C GLU A 863 24.56 21.06 -26.52
N GLU A 864 25.45 21.20 -25.53
CA GLU A 864 26.86 20.76 -25.64
C GLU A 864 27.08 19.33 -25.15
N LEU A 865 26.39 18.93 -24.08
CA LEU A 865 26.62 17.64 -23.43
C LEU A 865 25.34 17.03 -22.87
N PHE A 866 25.33 15.69 -22.82
CA PHE A 866 24.44 14.89 -22.00
C PHE A 866 25.24 14.30 -20.83
N SER A 867 24.68 14.33 -19.62
CA SER A 867 25.30 13.71 -18.44
C SER A 867 24.31 12.82 -17.71
N LEU A 868 24.78 11.69 -17.20
CA LEU A 868 23.99 10.71 -16.46
C LEU A 868 24.78 10.21 -15.24
N ALA A 869 24.23 10.42 -14.04
CA ALA A 869 24.69 9.82 -12.81
C ALA A 869 23.86 8.57 -12.49
N VAL A 870 24.55 7.47 -12.18
CA VAL A 870 23.93 6.16 -11.87
C VAL A 870 24.45 5.65 -10.54
N GLU A 871 23.57 5.08 -9.72
CA GLU A 871 23.93 4.30 -8.53
C GLU A 871 23.28 2.92 -8.62
N ILE A 872 24.09 1.87 -8.50
CA ILE A 872 23.66 0.48 -8.50
C ILE A 872 24.01 -0.14 -7.14
N PRO A 873 23.07 -0.81 -6.46
CA PRO A 873 23.32 -1.34 -5.12
C PRO A 873 24.33 -2.50 -5.13
N VAL A 874 24.96 -2.73 -3.98
CA VAL A 874 25.84 -3.90 -3.78
C VAL A 874 25.09 -5.18 -4.14
N ASN A 875 25.80 -6.15 -4.73
CA ASN A 875 25.25 -7.44 -5.16
C ASN A 875 24.37 -7.39 -6.44
N CYS A 876 24.19 -6.22 -7.04
CA CYS A 876 23.50 -6.03 -8.31
C CYS A 876 24.46 -5.65 -9.45
N THR A 877 23.98 -5.78 -10.68
CA THR A 877 24.61 -5.24 -11.89
C THR A 877 23.59 -4.45 -12.69
N ALA A 878 24.06 -3.67 -13.68
CA ALA A 878 23.17 -2.94 -14.56
C ALA A 878 23.62 -2.92 -16.02
N GLU A 879 22.65 -2.99 -16.92
CA GLU A 879 22.80 -2.52 -18.30
C GLU A 879 22.48 -1.02 -18.33
N VAL A 880 23.45 -0.18 -18.74
CA VAL A 880 23.26 1.26 -18.89
C VAL A 880 23.26 1.62 -20.37
N ILE A 881 22.12 2.13 -20.85
CA ILE A 881 21.92 2.51 -22.24
C ILE A 881 21.83 4.03 -22.34
N ILE A 882 22.78 4.63 -23.03
CA ILE A 882 23.01 6.08 -23.07
C ILE A 882 22.73 6.62 -24.48
N PRO A 883 21.99 7.73 -24.64
CA PRO A 883 21.88 8.42 -25.93
C PRO A 883 23.25 8.92 -26.42
N ALA A 884 23.78 8.34 -27.49
CA ALA A 884 25.09 8.68 -28.03
C ALA A 884 25.26 8.17 -29.47
N VAL A 885 25.71 9.06 -30.37
CA VAL A 885 25.95 8.71 -31.79
C VAL A 885 27.17 7.82 -32.00
N SER A 886 28.11 7.81 -31.06
CA SER A 886 29.36 7.06 -31.14
C SER A 886 29.88 6.75 -29.74
N ILE A 887 30.38 5.52 -29.53
CA ILE A 887 31.14 5.10 -28.33
C ILE A 887 32.27 6.09 -28.00
N GLN A 888 32.90 6.68 -29.02
CA GLN A 888 34.04 7.60 -28.82
C GLN A 888 33.65 8.92 -28.13
N ASN A 889 32.36 9.26 -28.12
CA ASN A 889 31.86 10.48 -27.49
C ASN A 889 31.53 10.28 -26.01
N VAL A 890 31.56 9.03 -25.51
CA VAL A 890 31.12 8.69 -24.16
C VAL A 890 32.33 8.54 -23.25
N THR A 891 32.26 9.21 -22.10
CA THR A 891 33.24 9.09 -21.01
C THR A 891 32.55 8.64 -19.73
N GLU A 892 33.25 7.84 -18.93
CA GLU A 892 32.88 7.52 -17.55
C GLU A 892 33.89 8.18 -16.62
N SER A 893 33.43 9.04 -15.72
CA SER A 893 34.29 9.81 -14.79
C SER A 893 35.48 10.51 -15.48
N GLY A 894 35.31 10.92 -16.74
CA GLY A 894 36.31 11.61 -17.56
C GLY A 894 37.21 10.70 -18.42
N ALA A 895 37.11 9.37 -18.30
CA ALA A 895 37.85 8.41 -19.12
C ALA A 895 36.99 7.87 -20.27
N PRO A 896 37.52 7.70 -21.50
CA PRO A 896 36.76 7.12 -22.61
C PRO A 896 36.31 5.68 -22.32
N VAL A 897 35.02 5.40 -22.49
CA VAL A 897 34.46 4.06 -22.18
C VAL A 897 35.06 2.96 -23.05
N SER A 898 35.49 3.29 -24.27
CA SER A 898 36.19 2.37 -25.19
C SER A 898 37.51 1.81 -24.66
N THR A 899 38.08 2.44 -23.63
CA THR A 899 39.36 2.06 -23.02
C THR A 899 39.25 1.74 -21.53
N ALA A 900 38.06 1.88 -20.94
CA ALA A 900 37.83 1.78 -19.50
C ALA A 900 37.49 0.36 -19.02
N GLY A 901 37.57 -0.65 -19.91
CA GLY A 901 37.38 -2.06 -19.55
C GLY A 901 35.92 -2.51 -19.40
N PHE A 902 34.96 -1.68 -19.78
CA PHE A 902 33.54 -2.07 -19.86
C PHE A 902 33.27 -2.98 -21.07
N ASN A 903 32.26 -3.83 -20.94
CA ASN A 903 31.63 -4.45 -22.11
C ASN A 903 30.71 -3.38 -22.74
N VAL A 904 31.06 -2.91 -23.95
CA VAL A 904 30.39 -1.78 -24.61
C VAL A 904 29.89 -2.20 -25.99
N GLU A 905 28.64 -1.88 -26.28
CA GLU A 905 28.00 -2.12 -27.57
C GLU A 905 27.50 -0.80 -28.18
N GLN A 906 27.78 -0.60 -29.47
CA GLN A 906 27.20 0.50 -30.24
C GLN A 906 25.84 0.06 -30.76
N LEU A 907 24.80 0.75 -30.32
CA LEU A 907 23.44 0.61 -30.83
C LEU A 907 23.12 1.79 -31.76
N ASN A 908 22.02 1.71 -32.50
CA ASN A 908 21.61 2.82 -33.37
C ASN A 908 21.25 4.06 -32.54
N GLY A 909 22.11 5.09 -32.56
CA GLY A 909 21.94 6.33 -31.80
C GLY A 909 22.12 6.20 -30.28
N LYS A 910 22.60 5.04 -29.79
CA LYS A 910 22.80 4.77 -28.36
C LYS A 910 24.08 3.96 -28.14
N VAL A 911 24.58 3.96 -26.91
CA VAL A 911 25.66 3.10 -26.45
C VAL A 911 25.17 2.32 -25.23
N SER A 912 25.24 0.99 -25.28
CA SER A 912 24.96 0.12 -24.13
C SER A 912 26.27 -0.29 -23.46
N LEU A 913 26.28 -0.34 -22.13
CA LEU A 913 27.41 -0.79 -21.35
C LEU A 913 26.96 -1.51 -20.07
N GLU A 914 27.67 -2.57 -19.72
CA GLU A 914 27.44 -3.31 -18.47
C GLU A 914 28.28 -2.70 -17.34
N VAL A 915 27.64 -2.43 -16.20
CA VAL A 915 28.31 -2.02 -14.96
C VAL A 915 27.94 -2.94 -13.81
N GLU A 916 28.83 -3.02 -12.83
CA GLU A 916 28.56 -3.67 -11.55
C GLU A 916 28.02 -2.67 -10.52
N SER A 917 27.97 -3.05 -9.24
CA SER A 917 27.56 -2.17 -8.16
C SER A 917 28.48 -0.94 -8.01
N GLY A 918 27.91 0.17 -7.54
CA GLY A 918 28.62 1.40 -7.24
C GLY A 918 28.03 2.64 -7.93
N LYS A 919 28.77 3.74 -7.85
CA LYS A 919 28.35 5.05 -8.38
C LYS A 919 29.15 5.39 -9.64
N TYR A 920 28.45 5.74 -10.71
CA TYR A 920 29.01 6.03 -12.04
C TYR A 920 28.55 7.39 -12.55
N LYS A 921 29.40 8.04 -13.35
CA LYS A 921 29.04 9.29 -14.04
C LYS A 921 29.44 9.20 -15.51
N PHE A 922 28.43 9.14 -16.37
CA PHE A 922 28.62 9.14 -17.81
C PHE A 922 28.41 10.55 -18.38
N VAL A 923 29.23 10.91 -19.36
CA VAL A 923 29.11 12.16 -20.11
C VAL A 923 29.29 11.88 -21.59
N VAL A 924 28.36 12.40 -22.39
CA VAL A 924 28.39 12.34 -23.86
C VAL A 924 28.59 13.74 -24.40
N GLN A 925 29.64 13.94 -25.19
CA GLN A 925 29.83 15.15 -26.00
C GLN A 925 28.95 15.05 -27.25
N LYS A 926 28.08 16.04 -27.49
CA LYS A 926 27.12 16.02 -28.60
C LYS A 926 27.72 16.43 -29.94
#